data_AF-A0A517ZUM2-F1
#
_entry.id   AF-A0A517ZUM2-F1
#
_cell.length_a   1.000
_cell.length_b   1.000
_cell.length_c   1.000
_cell.angle_alpha   90.00
_cell.angle_beta   90.00
_cell.angle_gamma   90.00
#
_symmetry.space_group_name_H-M   'P 1'
#
loop_
_entity.id
_entity.type
_entity.pdbx_description
1 polymer ?
#
loop_
_entity_poly.entity_id
_entity_poly.type
_entity_poly.pdbx_seq_one_letter_code
_entity_poly.pdbx_strand_id
1 'polypeptide(L)'
;MNTRRVNVPLRIVLITAMLWSPVHAADDAGSVRLANNETTGTAYVTPTSWSTESMNGGPTGMTSVGSPGPSRAADPFGIQFRFRSDIQPSFVKDGYQTLGAMVPFHIDPGTSLVFIEGRGYATNHAEYGGNVGLGYRYYSEMMNRMYSISGWWDYDDSNVFNYDRWGISLASLTDNGLDYRVNAYIADNTAGKFVGRTTGIPIFSGYNIGQATDSLYEVPYSGFDAEIGMPVPFLGDYGIKVYAGGYYMQAEGEKDASGPKVRLQGDITESIWGQVEWTSDSVFGSNVMGSVAIDFPGGGRRPAFTRQPTNMMLAQQVQRQYRVPVNEKVVRESSVAINPVDMEPFIVYHVDNTAPGSGDGSAEAPYSTLPGSVPSEADIIFVNRGDGTSSGMTGDFFLQDDQRLLGEGTVHFYTSTAGTFEMPGYTPGVNPLLGGTVSMLGDRVEVAGFRFAVPDGQPAIFGSGDDFLIREVAVSGGGRGVDLMNATGVGLITDSTFVGTGADSIRAENADGTTLDLAIIDTIIADGDEDGVYVTVDTAATINLLMDNVDVSGVAGNGFGTDVSFFNTTLAVDVFNSSFSNNFGDGFFVERVDDSGFSINIADSTFDNNGRNGVSIFSYNGRVPNGMVDIVRSSMSDNANIGLQLHGEADVTLDVDLADNFINRNGFGGIQMTSAERILLQGVWERNEINNNGYDDAVGDGDGIFLQSNLDLVLTDNDVLANNGDGLQVEIFGAASTILDLNGNRINNNLGAGFDWESIFGSSLLLMDVDASATRISQFNNNDGDGMEFRSNGLSGFADFVVATINDTEINFNEGRGVDLLTQEDAGMEIYITDSQISANGEEGVYLVNTASGTQTQDVSSSVALADDGLIDTIPTTTLVIDNSEIDANGTIGTMGGVVIRVGTSDGGRSYTFDGGYASDGYGGVIAGLTNSMLSGNYGEDLVIESFTSTVDPPDTDGTWTDAEFTVDNYESDPLARIDVVFHGNTADSIDVINFGAFYDNAEAVFKSRDVDQTDPGPFTDPARRRNATRLAARDGLPPATPGGASDTFLYPGIGESTMRVEGPLPGIEDGVDILDPGFGGGVILGVLPGEFPFVWQVVPPGTIFP
;
A
#
# COMPACT_ATOMS: atom_id res chain seq x y z
N MET A 1 -53.52 27.55 32.41
CA MET A 1 -54.12 28.90 32.62
C MET A 1 -53.31 29.94 31.86
N ASN A 2 -53.78 30.40 30.71
CA ASN A 2 -54.09 31.81 30.43
C ASN A 2 -54.43 31.98 28.95
N THR A 3 -55.48 32.77 28.73
CA THR A 3 -56.34 32.85 27.56
C THR A 3 -56.04 34.06 26.68
N ARG A 4 -56.23 33.86 25.36
CA ARG A 4 -56.86 34.75 24.35
C ARG A 4 -56.37 36.20 24.22
N ARG A 5 -56.09 36.60 22.97
CA ARG A 5 -57.04 37.35 22.11
C ARG A 5 -56.50 37.50 20.69
N VAL A 6 -57.23 36.97 19.72
CA VAL A 6 -57.08 37.25 18.28
C VAL A 6 -58.04 38.40 17.94
N ASN A 7 -57.51 39.46 17.32
CA ASN A 7 -58.29 40.51 16.65
C ASN A 7 -58.15 40.29 15.14
N VAL A 8 -59.27 40.11 14.43
CA VAL A 8 -59.35 40.11 12.97
C VAL A 8 -60.01 41.41 12.52
N PRO A 9 -59.40 42.21 11.64
CA PRO A 9 -60.15 43.17 10.83
C PRO A 9 -60.40 42.59 9.43
N LEU A 10 -61.68 42.48 9.08
CA LEU A 10 -62.19 42.21 7.74
C LEU A 10 -61.81 43.36 6.79
N ARG A 11 -61.12 43.08 5.68
CA ARG A 11 -61.09 43.98 4.52
C ARG A 11 -61.33 43.19 3.23
N ILE A 12 -62.46 43.51 2.61
CA ILE A 12 -62.88 43.09 1.27
C ILE A 12 -62.08 43.90 0.25
N VAL A 13 -61.42 43.24 -0.70
CA VAL A 13 -60.87 43.88 -1.91
C VAL A 13 -61.15 42.97 -3.11
N LEU A 14 -61.86 43.53 -4.10
CA LEU A 14 -62.05 42.98 -5.45
C LEU A 14 -60.68 42.73 -6.09
N ILE A 15 -60.47 41.55 -6.69
CA ILE A 15 -59.31 41.31 -7.57
C ILE A 15 -59.79 41.16 -9.01
N THR A 16 -59.43 42.17 -9.81
CA THR A 16 -59.34 42.16 -11.26
C THR A 16 -58.19 41.23 -11.67
N ALA A 17 -58.45 40.34 -12.63
CA ALA A 17 -57.45 39.43 -13.19
C ALA A 17 -56.34 40.18 -13.93
N MET A 18 -55.08 39.89 -13.60
CA MET A 18 -53.92 40.06 -14.50
C MET A 18 -52.86 39.01 -14.19
N LEU A 19 -52.44 38.32 -15.26
CA LEU A 19 -51.32 37.40 -15.33
C LEU A 19 -50.00 38.10 -14.98
N TRP A 20 -49.20 37.50 -14.09
CA TRP A 20 -47.72 37.44 -14.19
C TRP A 20 -47.15 36.52 -13.10
N SER A 21 -46.28 35.59 -13.54
CA SER A 21 -45.40 34.76 -12.73
C SER A 21 -44.23 35.56 -12.15
N PRO A 22 -43.68 35.14 -11.00
CA PRO A 22 -42.24 35.26 -10.79
C PRO A 22 -41.58 33.96 -10.32
N VAL A 23 -40.46 33.69 -10.97
CA VAL A 23 -39.36 32.79 -10.62
C VAL A 23 -38.49 33.44 -9.52
N HIS A 24 -37.75 32.60 -8.78
CA HIS A 24 -36.66 32.82 -7.79
C HIS A 24 -37.10 32.56 -6.33
N ALA A 25 -36.34 31.91 -5.45
CA ALA A 25 -34.94 31.48 -5.49
C ALA A 25 -34.76 30.20 -4.66
N ALA A 26 -33.72 29.44 -5.03
CA ALA A 26 -33.10 28.38 -4.23
C ALA A 26 -32.27 28.99 -3.09
N ASP A 27 -32.12 28.23 -2.01
CA ASP A 27 -30.92 28.23 -1.17
C ASP A 27 -30.55 26.76 -0.88
N ASP A 28 -29.24 26.55 -0.89
CA ASP A 28 -28.48 25.33 -1.10
C ASP A 28 -28.09 24.67 0.25
N ALA A 29 -27.92 23.34 0.25
CA ALA A 29 -26.95 22.57 1.06
C ALA A 29 -27.38 21.09 1.17
N GLY A 30 -26.60 20.20 0.55
CA GLY A 30 -26.72 18.75 0.76
C GLY A 30 -26.00 17.95 -0.31
N SER A 31 -24.67 18.10 -0.43
CA SER A 31 -23.85 17.25 -1.29
C SER A 31 -23.75 15.83 -0.71
N VAL A 32 -24.22 14.83 -1.46
CA VAL A 32 -23.81 13.43 -1.31
C VAL A 32 -23.26 12.98 -2.65
N ARG A 33 -21.97 12.65 -2.67
CA ARG A 33 -21.29 11.98 -3.79
C ARG A 33 -21.57 10.49 -3.68
N LEU A 34 -22.09 9.89 -4.75
CA LEU A 34 -21.96 8.46 -5.02
C LEU A 34 -21.52 8.26 -6.47
N ALA A 35 -20.69 7.24 -6.63
CA ALA A 35 -19.75 7.04 -7.71
C ALA A 35 -20.36 6.56 -9.05
N ASN A 36 -19.56 6.83 -10.07
CA ASN A 36 -19.57 6.39 -11.47
C ASN A 36 -20.13 4.98 -11.71
N ASN A 37 -21.04 4.84 -12.69
CA ASN A 37 -20.86 3.89 -13.79
C ASN A 37 -21.79 4.22 -14.99
N GLU A 38 -21.24 3.99 -16.19
CA GLU A 38 -21.94 3.65 -17.45
C GLU A 38 -22.43 4.73 -18.44
N THR A 39 -21.61 4.82 -19.50
CA THR A 39 -21.95 4.71 -20.93
C THR A 39 -22.80 5.79 -21.62
N THR A 40 -22.08 6.54 -22.45
CA THR A 40 -22.55 7.43 -23.51
C THR A 40 -23.29 6.66 -24.60
N GLY A 41 -24.58 6.97 -24.77
CA GLY A 41 -25.41 6.49 -25.88
C GLY A 41 -26.47 7.52 -26.29
N THR A 42 -26.08 8.50 -27.10
CA THR A 42 -26.99 9.48 -27.71
C THR A 42 -27.84 8.82 -28.79
N ALA A 43 -29.07 8.43 -28.46
CA ALA A 43 -30.08 8.03 -29.44
C ALA A 43 -30.96 9.23 -29.83
N TYR A 44 -30.68 9.82 -30.99
CA TYR A 44 -31.61 10.68 -31.72
C TYR A 44 -32.80 9.85 -32.19
N VAL A 45 -33.99 10.09 -31.65
CA VAL A 45 -35.25 9.63 -32.25
C VAL A 45 -36.00 10.84 -32.80
N THR A 46 -36.02 10.92 -34.13
CA THR A 46 -36.79 11.85 -34.94
C THR A 46 -38.29 11.53 -34.83
N PRO A 47 -39.19 12.53 -34.68
CA PRO A 47 -40.61 12.31 -34.89
C PRO A 47 -40.84 12.07 -36.38
N THR A 48 -41.16 10.83 -36.73
CA THR A 48 -41.63 10.45 -38.05
C THR A 48 -43.03 11.04 -38.28
N SER A 49 -43.10 11.80 -39.37
CA SER A 49 -44.28 12.29 -40.08
C SER A 49 -45.58 11.51 -39.84
N TRP A 50 -46.61 12.21 -39.34
CA TRP A 50 -47.99 11.88 -39.69
C TRP A 50 -48.35 12.63 -40.97
N SER A 51 -48.37 11.86 -42.05
CA SER A 51 -48.75 12.22 -43.40
C SER A 51 -50.17 12.77 -43.47
N THR A 52 -50.31 13.88 -44.16
CA THR A 52 -51.55 14.31 -44.81
C THR A 52 -51.82 13.40 -46.00
N GLU A 53 -52.88 12.59 -45.95
CA GLU A 53 -53.56 12.14 -47.16
C GLU A 53 -55.07 12.28 -47.01
N SER A 54 -55.64 13.01 -47.97
CA SER A 54 -57.07 13.09 -48.23
C SER A 54 -57.43 12.14 -49.37
N MET A 55 -58.46 11.31 -49.21
CA MET A 55 -59.31 10.74 -50.27
C MET A 55 -60.62 10.36 -49.57
N ASN A 56 -61.77 11.01 -49.77
CA ASN A 56 -62.53 11.29 -50.99
C ASN A 56 -62.89 10.01 -51.76
N GLY A 57 -64.18 9.61 -51.69
CA GLY A 57 -64.73 8.47 -52.42
C GLY A 57 -66.08 7.99 -51.86
N GLY A 58 -67.18 8.71 -52.15
CA GLY A 58 -68.52 8.08 -52.23
C GLY A 58 -68.57 7.08 -53.41
N PRO A 59 -69.68 6.34 -53.71
CA PRO A 59 -71.07 6.83 -53.63
C PRO A 59 -72.20 5.76 -53.38
N THR A 60 -73.44 6.27 -53.26
CA THR A 60 -74.73 5.77 -53.84
C THR A 60 -75.29 4.37 -53.56
N GLY A 61 -76.54 4.37 -53.06
CA GLY A 61 -77.57 3.33 -53.22
C GLY A 61 -78.86 3.71 -52.47
N MET A 62 -79.68 4.64 -53.00
CA MET A 62 -80.95 4.39 -53.70
C MET A 62 -82.20 4.21 -52.80
N THR A 63 -83.06 5.24 -52.75
CA THR A 63 -84.49 5.28 -53.23
C THR A 63 -85.54 4.68 -52.27
N SER A 64 -86.74 5.20 -52.03
CA SER A 64 -87.61 6.18 -52.72
C SER A 64 -88.70 6.74 -51.79
N VAL A 65 -89.02 8.03 -51.96
CA VAL A 65 -90.34 8.73 -51.97
C VAL A 65 -91.51 8.25 -51.09
N GLY A 66 -92.03 9.15 -50.23
CA GLY A 66 -93.45 9.14 -49.85
C GLY A 66 -93.88 9.96 -48.61
N SER A 67 -94.44 11.15 -48.85
CA SER A 67 -95.40 11.91 -48.01
C SER A 67 -94.90 12.71 -46.79
N PRO A 68 -95.33 13.98 -46.61
CA PRO A 68 -94.95 14.82 -45.47
C PRO A 68 -95.81 14.49 -44.23
N GLY A 69 -95.13 14.26 -43.09
CA GLY A 69 -95.71 14.07 -41.76
C GLY A 69 -94.86 14.78 -40.71
N PRO A 70 -95.43 15.19 -39.57
CA PRO A 70 -95.20 16.50 -38.96
C PRO A 70 -93.82 16.64 -38.31
N SER A 71 -93.38 17.91 -38.25
CA SER A 71 -92.31 18.44 -37.41
C SER A 71 -92.03 17.63 -36.14
N ARG A 72 -90.84 17.03 -36.03
CA ARG A 72 -90.24 16.77 -34.72
C ARG A 72 -90.17 18.13 -34.01
N ALA A 73 -90.84 18.24 -32.87
CA ALA A 73 -90.68 19.39 -31.99
C ALA A 73 -89.17 19.56 -31.71
N ALA A 74 -88.68 20.79 -31.82
CA ALA A 74 -87.29 21.09 -31.49
C ALA A 74 -87.01 20.58 -30.06
N ASP A 75 -85.93 19.81 -29.89
CA ASP A 75 -85.47 19.41 -28.55
C ASP A 75 -85.36 20.68 -27.68
N PRO A 76 -85.90 20.68 -26.45
CA PRO A 76 -85.96 21.89 -25.62
C PRO A 76 -84.57 22.39 -25.22
N PHE A 77 -83.55 21.52 -25.27
CA PHE A 77 -82.14 21.85 -25.13
C PHE A 77 -81.25 20.71 -25.68
N GLY A 78 -80.09 21.05 -26.23
CA GLY A 78 -79.06 20.12 -26.71
C GLY A 78 -78.01 19.79 -25.65
N ILE A 79 -76.85 19.28 -26.08
CA ILE A 79 -75.69 18.99 -25.22
C ILE A 79 -75.37 20.20 -24.33
N GLN A 80 -75.24 19.97 -23.02
CA GLN A 80 -74.95 20.98 -22.01
C GLN A 80 -73.54 20.84 -21.48
N PHE A 81 -72.69 21.81 -21.73
CA PHE A 81 -71.36 21.91 -21.17
C PHE A 81 -71.37 22.75 -19.90
N ARG A 82 -70.52 22.39 -18.94
CA ARG A 82 -70.29 23.14 -17.69
C ARG A 82 -68.80 23.30 -17.48
N PHE A 83 -68.36 24.53 -17.35
CA PHE A 83 -67.10 24.83 -16.69
C PHE A 83 -67.38 25.23 -15.25
N ARG A 84 -66.72 24.65 -14.26
CA ARG A 84 -66.85 25.02 -12.84
C ARG A 84 -65.49 25.09 -12.18
N SER A 85 -65.26 26.13 -11.39
CA SER A 85 -64.07 26.29 -10.54
C SER A 85 -64.47 26.23 -9.07
N ASP A 86 -63.81 25.36 -8.32
CA ASP A 86 -63.93 25.19 -6.87
C ASP A 86 -62.63 25.73 -6.22
N ILE A 87 -62.75 26.79 -5.42
CA ILE A 87 -61.61 27.66 -5.06
C ILE A 87 -60.81 27.12 -3.85
N GLN A 88 -61.50 26.50 -2.90
CA GLN A 88 -60.92 26.04 -1.63
C GLN A 88 -61.22 24.54 -1.41
N PRO A 89 -60.40 23.84 -0.61
CA PRO A 89 -60.63 22.46 -0.21
C PRO A 89 -62.01 22.27 0.46
N SER A 90 -62.54 21.07 0.33
CA SER A 90 -63.69 20.59 1.12
C SER A 90 -63.30 19.25 1.73
N PHE A 91 -64.00 18.16 1.40
CA PHE A 91 -63.60 16.78 1.75
C PHE A 91 -62.34 16.28 1.05
N VAL A 92 -61.73 17.09 0.19
CA VAL A 92 -60.59 16.74 -0.66
C VAL A 92 -59.55 17.84 -0.59
N LYS A 93 -58.28 17.45 -0.71
CA LYS A 93 -57.15 18.39 -0.73
C LYS A 93 -57.24 19.27 -1.98
N ASP A 94 -56.98 20.57 -1.82
CA ASP A 94 -56.94 21.58 -2.89
C ASP A 94 -58.25 21.93 -3.61
N GLY A 95 -58.29 23.16 -4.12
CA GLY A 95 -59.27 23.58 -5.12
C GLY A 95 -59.02 22.93 -6.48
N TYR A 96 -60.04 22.91 -7.34
CA TYR A 96 -59.98 22.24 -8.64
C TYR A 96 -60.92 22.89 -9.68
N GLN A 97 -60.63 22.70 -10.96
CA GLN A 97 -61.46 23.15 -12.07
C GLN A 97 -61.99 21.95 -12.86
N THR A 98 -63.25 22.01 -13.25
CA THR A 98 -63.96 20.94 -13.95
C THR A 98 -64.47 21.42 -15.30
N LEU A 99 -64.44 20.53 -16.29
CA LEU A 99 -65.14 20.66 -17.56
C LEU A 99 -66.00 19.41 -17.77
N GLY A 100 -67.32 19.58 -17.79
CA GLY A 100 -68.27 18.47 -17.98
C GLY A 100 -69.22 18.69 -19.14
N ALA A 101 -69.69 17.61 -19.74
CA ALA A 101 -70.69 17.61 -20.79
C ALA A 101 -71.81 16.62 -20.44
N MET A 102 -73.06 17.09 -20.46
CA MET A 102 -74.27 16.27 -20.35
C MET A 102 -74.94 16.18 -21.72
N VAL A 103 -75.11 14.97 -22.22
CA VAL A 103 -75.77 14.65 -23.48
C VAL A 103 -77.18 14.13 -23.18
N PRO A 104 -78.24 14.93 -23.39
CA PRO A 104 -79.62 14.49 -23.19
C PRO A 104 -80.15 13.72 -24.39
N PHE A 105 -80.84 12.61 -24.12
CA PHE A 105 -81.66 11.84 -25.03
C PHE A 105 -83.12 11.97 -24.58
N HIS A 106 -83.85 12.92 -25.18
CA HIS A 106 -85.24 13.20 -24.85
C HIS A 106 -86.13 12.01 -25.23
N ILE A 107 -86.88 11.48 -24.26
CA ILE A 107 -87.92 10.47 -24.51
C ILE A 107 -89.21 11.22 -24.87
N ASP A 108 -89.66 12.09 -23.96
CA ASP A 108 -90.73 13.05 -24.20
C ASP A 108 -90.15 14.47 -24.07
N PRO A 109 -89.98 15.22 -25.18
CA PRO A 109 -89.36 16.54 -25.17
C PRO A 109 -90.03 17.48 -24.16
N GLY A 110 -89.25 17.94 -23.18
CA GLY A 110 -89.70 18.85 -22.12
C GLY A 110 -90.25 18.16 -20.87
N THR A 111 -90.41 16.83 -20.90
CA THR A 111 -90.98 16.03 -19.82
C THR A 111 -90.01 14.95 -19.33
N SER A 112 -89.37 14.16 -20.19
CA SER A 112 -88.53 13.05 -19.75
C SER A 112 -87.31 12.83 -20.65
N LEU A 113 -86.19 12.42 -20.05
CA LEU A 113 -84.94 12.17 -20.78
C LEU A 113 -84.06 11.13 -20.08
N VAL A 114 -83.25 10.43 -20.86
CA VAL A 114 -82.04 9.74 -20.39
C VAL A 114 -80.85 10.65 -20.68
N PHE A 115 -79.83 10.67 -19.84
CA PHE A 115 -78.62 11.45 -20.10
C PHE A 115 -77.36 10.64 -19.79
N ILE A 116 -76.32 10.89 -20.59
CA ILE A 116 -74.95 10.53 -20.24
C ILE A 116 -74.24 11.83 -19.86
N GLU A 117 -73.52 11.84 -18.74
CA GLU A 117 -72.73 12.98 -18.30
C GLU A 117 -71.29 12.52 -18.07
N GLY A 118 -70.33 13.21 -18.69
CA GLY A 118 -68.90 13.02 -18.45
C GLY A 118 -68.29 14.32 -17.93
N ARG A 119 -67.37 14.22 -16.97
CA ARG A 119 -66.65 15.37 -16.40
C ARG A 119 -65.18 15.02 -16.22
N GLY A 120 -64.29 15.86 -16.71
CA GLY A 120 -62.87 15.85 -16.33
C GLY A 120 -62.59 17.00 -15.37
N TYR A 121 -61.57 16.85 -14.53
CA TYR A 121 -61.08 17.93 -13.67
C TYR A 121 -59.57 17.93 -13.52
N ALA A 122 -59.04 19.09 -13.15
CA ALA A 122 -57.65 19.28 -12.75
C ALA A 122 -57.60 20.03 -11.41
N THR A 123 -56.74 19.58 -10.49
CA THR A 123 -56.49 20.26 -9.20
C THR A 123 -55.57 21.46 -9.40
N ASN A 124 -55.49 22.33 -8.39
CA ASN A 124 -54.55 23.46 -8.40
C ASN A 124 -53.07 23.03 -8.48
N HIS A 125 -52.75 21.75 -8.25
CA HIS A 125 -51.42 21.15 -8.38
C HIS A 125 -51.24 20.34 -9.68
N ALA A 126 -52.13 20.52 -10.67
CA ALA A 126 -52.10 19.86 -11.98
C ALA A 126 -52.30 18.34 -11.97
N GLU A 127 -52.89 17.80 -10.90
CA GLU A 127 -53.36 16.41 -10.88
C GLU A 127 -54.75 16.32 -11.51
N TYR A 128 -55.13 15.16 -12.03
CA TYR A 128 -56.32 15.02 -12.86
C TYR A 128 -57.22 13.87 -12.40
N GLY A 129 -58.46 13.92 -12.84
CA GLY A 129 -59.41 12.84 -12.68
C GLY A 129 -60.67 13.10 -13.48
N GLY A 130 -61.63 12.20 -13.35
CA GLY A 130 -62.87 12.31 -14.08
C GLY A 130 -63.98 11.43 -13.57
N ASN A 131 -65.19 11.73 -14.01
CA ASN A 131 -66.40 11.03 -13.66
C ASN A 131 -67.23 10.80 -14.91
N VAL A 132 -67.87 9.64 -15.01
CA VAL A 132 -68.88 9.37 -16.04
C VAL A 132 -70.10 8.76 -15.40
N GLY A 133 -71.28 9.21 -15.84
CA GLY A 133 -72.55 8.76 -15.28
C GLY A 133 -73.64 8.65 -16.32
N LEU A 134 -74.61 7.80 -16.00
CA LEU A 134 -75.83 7.57 -16.76
C LEU A 134 -77.02 7.84 -15.85
N GLY A 135 -78.01 8.59 -16.34
CA GLY A 135 -79.18 8.91 -15.54
C GLY A 135 -80.47 9.08 -16.33
N TYR A 136 -81.56 9.15 -15.59
CA TYR A 136 -82.92 9.37 -16.08
C TYR A 136 -83.57 10.52 -15.32
N ARG A 137 -84.28 11.39 -16.04
CA ARG A 137 -85.05 12.50 -15.48
C ARG A 137 -86.49 12.53 -15.98
N TYR A 138 -87.38 12.94 -15.08
CA TYR A 138 -88.81 13.10 -15.34
C TYR A 138 -89.34 14.37 -14.68
N TYR A 139 -89.95 15.26 -15.47
CA TYR A 139 -90.65 16.46 -15.04
C TYR A 139 -92.15 16.21 -15.03
N SER A 140 -92.78 16.36 -13.86
CA SER A 140 -94.22 16.31 -13.67
C SER A 140 -94.78 17.73 -13.69
N GLU A 141 -95.54 18.08 -14.72
CA GLU A 141 -96.27 19.35 -14.80
C GLU A 141 -97.29 19.49 -13.65
N MET A 142 -97.99 18.40 -13.30
CA MET A 142 -99.00 18.39 -12.23
C MET A 142 -98.44 18.78 -10.87
N MET A 143 -97.22 18.32 -10.56
CA MET A 143 -96.54 18.64 -9.30
C MET A 143 -95.53 19.79 -9.44
N ASN A 144 -95.35 20.31 -10.66
CA ASN A 144 -94.27 21.20 -11.04
C ASN A 144 -92.91 20.77 -10.43
N ARG A 145 -92.53 19.51 -10.67
CA ARG A 145 -91.38 18.87 -10.02
C ARG A 145 -90.58 17.96 -10.96
N MET A 146 -89.26 18.05 -10.90
CA MET A 146 -88.32 17.19 -11.63
C MET A 146 -87.75 16.12 -10.70
N TYR A 147 -87.76 14.86 -11.14
CA TYR A 147 -87.15 13.72 -10.46
C TYR A 147 -85.96 13.24 -11.28
N SER A 148 -84.84 12.92 -10.62
CA SER A 148 -83.61 12.41 -11.25
C SER A 148 -83.08 11.20 -10.49
N ILE A 149 -82.63 10.18 -11.22
CA ILE A 149 -81.79 9.09 -10.72
C ILE A 149 -80.58 8.93 -11.65
N SER A 150 -79.39 8.77 -11.11
CA SER A 150 -78.19 8.46 -11.90
C SER A 150 -77.18 7.61 -11.16
N GLY A 151 -76.44 6.80 -11.91
CA GLY A 151 -75.28 6.04 -11.45
C GLY A 151 -73.98 6.61 -12.02
N TRP A 152 -72.88 6.43 -11.30
CA TRP A 152 -71.59 7.07 -11.58
C TRP A 152 -70.42 6.12 -11.36
N TRP A 153 -69.39 6.30 -12.17
CA TRP A 153 -68.02 5.85 -11.89
C TRP A 153 -67.10 7.07 -11.86
N ASP A 154 -66.25 7.13 -10.84
CA ASP A 154 -65.29 8.20 -10.57
C ASP A 154 -63.88 7.62 -10.56
N TYR A 155 -62.95 8.34 -11.18
CA TYR A 155 -61.52 8.07 -11.16
C TYR A 155 -60.79 9.32 -10.67
N ASP A 156 -59.95 9.20 -9.64
CA ASP A 156 -59.20 10.30 -9.04
C ASP A 156 -57.70 9.97 -8.90
N ASP A 157 -56.83 10.73 -9.57
CA ASP A 157 -55.36 10.58 -9.57
C ASP A 157 -54.68 11.75 -8.84
N SER A 158 -55.39 12.38 -7.89
CA SER A 158 -54.93 13.57 -7.16
C SER A 158 -54.31 13.30 -5.80
N ASN A 159 -53.86 12.07 -5.57
CA ASN A 159 -53.24 11.64 -4.32
C ASN A 159 -51.98 10.83 -4.69
N VAL A 160 -51.23 10.29 -3.72
CA VAL A 160 -50.05 9.45 -4.03
C VAL A 160 -50.44 8.24 -4.86
N PHE A 161 -51.63 7.70 -4.61
CA PHE A 161 -52.24 6.65 -5.43
C PHE A 161 -53.52 7.12 -6.12
N ASN A 162 -53.89 6.42 -7.18
CA ASN A 162 -55.17 6.58 -7.85
C ASN A 162 -56.31 5.79 -7.17
N TYR A 163 -57.53 6.30 -7.26
CA TYR A 163 -58.72 5.71 -6.64
C TYR A 163 -59.94 5.71 -7.55
N ASP A 164 -60.66 4.60 -7.52
CA ASP A 164 -61.93 4.39 -8.22
C ASP A 164 -63.10 4.38 -7.23
N ARG A 165 -64.25 4.95 -7.64
CA ARG A 165 -65.44 5.02 -6.79
C ARG A 165 -66.74 4.94 -7.58
N TRP A 166 -67.68 4.13 -7.12
CA TRP A 166 -69.03 4.04 -7.67
C TRP A 166 -70.00 4.93 -6.92
N GLY A 167 -70.91 5.59 -7.62
CA GLY A 167 -71.88 6.49 -7.01
C GLY A 167 -73.31 6.30 -7.50
N ILE A 168 -74.28 6.63 -6.66
CA ILE A 168 -75.69 6.77 -7.02
C ILE A 168 -76.22 8.11 -6.53
N SER A 169 -76.98 8.81 -7.37
CA SER A 169 -77.54 10.13 -7.09
C SER A 169 -79.04 10.14 -7.32
N LEU A 170 -79.78 10.68 -6.35
CA LEU A 170 -81.23 10.89 -6.40
C LEU A 170 -81.52 12.38 -6.20
N ALA A 171 -82.39 12.96 -7.02
CA ALA A 171 -82.83 14.34 -6.84
C ALA A 171 -84.33 14.52 -7.09
N SER A 172 -84.94 15.46 -6.37
CA SER A 172 -86.31 15.92 -6.58
C SER A 172 -86.34 17.45 -6.46
N LEU A 173 -86.42 18.16 -7.59
CA LEU A 173 -86.22 19.61 -7.68
C LEU A 173 -87.47 20.34 -8.14
N THR A 174 -87.65 21.57 -7.65
CA THR A 174 -88.74 22.46 -8.04
C THR A 174 -88.29 23.93 -8.03
N ASP A 175 -88.94 24.79 -8.80
CA ASP A 175 -88.66 26.22 -8.79
C ASP A 175 -89.24 26.93 -7.56
N ASN A 176 -90.37 26.47 -7.01
CA ASN A 176 -91.09 27.15 -5.92
C ASN A 176 -91.47 26.22 -4.75
N GLY A 177 -90.49 25.52 -4.17
CA GLY A 177 -90.70 24.59 -3.06
C GLY A 177 -89.41 23.97 -2.55
N LEU A 178 -89.52 22.81 -1.90
CA LEU A 178 -88.37 22.10 -1.36
C LEU A 178 -87.65 21.29 -2.45
N ASP A 179 -86.34 21.38 -2.49
CA ASP A 179 -85.46 20.50 -3.25
C ASP A 179 -84.95 19.37 -2.34
N TYR A 180 -84.84 18.15 -2.86
CA TYR A 180 -84.18 17.04 -2.18
C TYR A 180 -83.04 16.53 -3.06
N ARG A 181 -81.86 16.29 -2.47
CA ARG A 181 -80.78 15.55 -3.10
C ARG A 181 -80.17 14.55 -2.13
N VAL A 182 -79.85 13.37 -2.63
CA VAL A 182 -79.13 12.32 -1.90
C VAL A 182 -78.11 11.71 -2.85
N ASN A 183 -76.86 11.60 -2.43
CA ASN A 183 -75.81 10.90 -3.16
C ASN A 183 -75.15 9.88 -2.23
N ALA A 184 -74.86 8.69 -2.72
CA ALA A 184 -74.05 7.70 -2.03
C ALA A 184 -72.88 7.27 -2.91
N TYR A 185 -71.76 6.93 -2.29
CA TYR A 185 -70.48 6.64 -2.91
C TYR A 185 -69.79 5.46 -2.24
N ILE A 186 -69.23 4.55 -3.01
CA ILE A 186 -68.53 3.35 -2.56
C ILE A 186 -67.18 3.30 -3.27
N ALA A 187 -66.09 3.43 -2.51
CA ALA A 187 -64.73 3.28 -3.04
C ALA A 187 -64.43 1.81 -3.30
N ASP A 188 -63.71 1.50 -4.39
CA ASP A 188 -63.45 0.12 -4.81
C ASP A 188 -62.58 -0.67 -3.84
N ASN A 189 -61.67 0.02 -3.13
CA ASN A 189 -60.84 -0.57 -2.09
C ASN A 189 -60.75 0.41 -0.92
N THR A 190 -61.21 0.00 0.27
CA THR A 190 -61.16 0.80 1.49
C THR A 190 -59.91 0.55 2.34
N ALA A 191 -59.06 -0.41 1.96
CA ALA A 191 -57.80 -0.68 2.66
C ALA A 191 -56.73 0.36 2.32
N GLY A 192 -55.89 0.71 3.29
CA GLY A 192 -54.82 1.68 3.12
C GLY A 192 -53.73 1.20 2.16
N LYS A 193 -53.28 2.08 1.26
CA LYS A 193 -52.13 1.84 0.36
C LYS A 193 -50.85 2.41 0.97
N PHE A 194 -49.77 1.63 1.03
CA PHE A 194 -48.49 2.02 1.65
C PHE A 194 -47.75 3.07 0.82
N VAL A 195 -47.31 4.16 1.45
CA VAL A 195 -46.61 5.30 0.83
C VAL A 195 -45.11 5.25 1.08
N GLY A 196 -44.67 5.03 2.32
CA GLY A 196 -43.25 5.10 2.68
C GLY A 196 -42.97 4.80 4.15
N ARG A 197 -41.69 4.62 4.50
CA ARG A 197 -41.21 4.19 5.84
C ARG A 197 -39.99 4.99 6.29
N THR A 198 -39.93 5.33 7.59
CA THR A 198 -38.78 5.98 8.25
C THR A 198 -38.43 5.26 9.55
N THR A 199 -37.14 5.09 9.87
CA THR A 199 -36.66 4.46 11.11
C THR A 199 -36.27 5.50 12.18
N GLY A 200 -36.57 5.22 13.44
CA GLY A 200 -36.21 6.03 14.61
C GLY A 200 -34.92 5.58 15.31
N ILE A 201 -34.53 6.31 16.35
CA ILE A 201 -33.33 6.01 17.17
C ILE A 201 -33.54 4.70 17.93
N PRO A 202 -32.59 3.74 17.87
CA PRO A 202 -32.63 2.51 18.65
C PRO A 202 -32.63 2.75 20.17
N ILE A 203 -33.29 1.89 20.93
CA ILE A 203 -33.26 1.89 22.40
C ILE A 203 -33.06 0.47 22.95
N PHE A 204 -32.43 0.31 24.11
CA PHE A 204 -32.47 -0.97 24.81
C PHE A 204 -33.83 -1.19 25.48
N SER A 205 -34.35 -2.41 25.42
CA SER A 205 -35.54 -2.82 26.18
C SER A 205 -35.52 -4.31 26.47
N GLY A 206 -35.58 -4.67 27.76
CA GLY A 206 -35.34 -6.05 28.19
C GLY A 206 -33.95 -6.50 27.75
N TYR A 207 -33.90 -7.62 27.03
CA TYR A 207 -32.68 -8.14 26.39
C TYR A 207 -32.55 -7.74 24.92
N ASN A 208 -33.39 -6.85 24.39
CA ASN A 208 -33.42 -6.59 22.94
C ASN A 208 -33.05 -5.14 22.62
N ILE A 209 -32.65 -4.92 21.38
CA ILE A 209 -32.59 -3.59 20.80
C ILE A 209 -33.94 -3.29 20.13
N GLY A 210 -34.68 -2.32 20.66
CA GLY A 210 -35.93 -1.83 20.11
C GLY A 210 -35.70 -0.85 18.97
N GLN A 211 -36.34 -1.11 17.83
CA GLN A 211 -36.30 -0.29 16.62
C GLN A 211 -37.68 0.26 16.30
N ALA A 212 -37.82 1.59 16.34
CA ALA A 212 -39.05 2.28 15.96
C ALA A 212 -39.11 2.49 14.44
N THR A 213 -40.24 2.18 13.84
CA THR A 213 -40.50 2.35 12.41
C THR A 213 -41.83 3.07 12.20
N ASP A 214 -41.81 4.17 11.46
CA ASP A 214 -43.01 4.91 11.07
C ASP A 214 -43.36 4.56 9.62
N SER A 215 -44.52 3.95 9.38
CA SER A 215 -45.05 3.60 8.05
C SER A 215 -46.26 4.47 7.70
N LEU A 216 -46.23 5.14 6.54
CA LEU A 216 -47.30 6.02 6.07
C LEU A 216 -48.21 5.30 5.06
N TYR A 217 -49.53 5.47 5.18
CA TYR A 217 -50.56 4.89 4.30
C TYR A 217 -51.59 5.95 3.86
N GLU A 218 -52.20 5.79 2.67
CA GLU A 218 -53.36 6.56 2.22
C GLU A 218 -54.64 5.70 2.20
N VAL A 219 -55.77 6.23 2.68
CA VAL A 219 -57.05 5.48 2.82
C VAL A 219 -58.24 6.26 2.21
N PRO A 220 -58.97 5.71 1.22
CA PRO A 220 -60.12 6.37 0.60
C PRO A 220 -61.44 6.13 1.35
N TYR A 221 -62.34 7.12 1.35
CA TYR A 221 -63.61 7.06 2.07
C TYR A 221 -64.81 6.73 1.16
N SER A 222 -65.67 5.84 1.66
CA SER A 222 -67.03 5.60 1.14
C SER A 222 -68.04 6.36 1.99
N GLY A 223 -69.18 6.76 1.45
CA GLY A 223 -70.15 7.53 2.24
C GLY A 223 -71.39 7.98 1.49
N PHE A 224 -72.18 8.83 2.11
CA PHE A 224 -73.32 9.46 1.48
C PHE A 224 -73.52 10.90 1.98
N ASP A 225 -74.14 11.73 1.16
CA ASP A 225 -74.57 13.08 1.52
C ASP A 225 -76.03 13.31 1.12
N ALA A 226 -76.79 13.98 1.99
CA ALA A 226 -78.19 14.29 1.76
C ALA A 226 -78.48 15.76 2.13
N GLU A 227 -79.15 16.49 1.23
CA GLU A 227 -79.49 17.89 1.43
C GLU A 227 -80.97 18.19 1.07
N ILE A 228 -81.56 19.11 1.84
CA ILE A 228 -82.86 19.72 1.58
C ILE A 228 -82.64 21.19 1.23
N GLY A 229 -83.08 21.60 0.05
CA GLY A 229 -82.99 22.97 -0.44
C GLY A 229 -84.31 23.72 -0.32
N MET A 230 -84.25 25.03 -0.05
CA MET A 230 -85.41 25.92 -0.15
C MET A 230 -85.00 27.30 -0.68
N PRO A 231 -85.90 28.01 -1.39
CA PRO A 231 -85.70 29.41 -1.74
C PRO A 231 -85.53 30.25 -0.46
N VAL A 232 -84.53 31.14 -0.45
CA VAL A 232 -84.32 32.03 0.71
C VAL A 232 -85.46 33.05 0.77
N PRO A 233 -86.11 33.28 1.94
CA PRO A 233 -87.18 34.28 2.05
C PRO A 233 -86.76 35.64 1.47
N PHE A 234 -87.63 36.25 0.65
CA PHE A 234 -87.42 37.52 -0.07
C PHE A 234 -86.32 37.53 -1.15
N LEU A 235 -85.45 36.53 -1.18
CA LEU A 235 -84.35 36.38 -2.15
C LEU A 235 -84.56 35.23 -3.15
N GLY A 236 -85.55 34.37 -2.91
CA GLY A 236 -85.87 33.22 -3.75
C GLY A 236 -86.32 33.57 -5.18
N ASP A 237 -87.04 34.68 -5.34
CA ASP A 237 -87.42 35.20 -6.66
C ASP A 237 -86.20 35.64 -7.48
N TYR A 238 -85.10 35.96 -6.78
CA TYR A 238 -83.79 36.31 -7.36
C TYR A 238 -82.88 35.10 -7.62
N GLY A 239 -83.42 33.87 -7.56
CA GLY A 239 -82.65 32.65 -7.84
C GLY A 239 -81.71 32.22 -6.71
N ILE A 240 -81.95 32.68 -5.47
CA ILE A 240 -81.12 32.32 -4.31
C ILE A 240 -81.79 31.20 -3.50
N LYS A 241 -81.05 30.10 -3.33
CA LYS A 241 -81.48 28.91 -2.55
C LYS A 241 -80.47 28.59 -1.47
N VAL A 242 -80.97 28.18 -0.31
CA VAL A 242 -80.16 27.60 0.77
C VAL A 242 -80.46 26.11 0.87
N TYR A 243 -79.42 25.31 1.05
CA TYR A 243 -79.48 23.88 1.26
C TYR A 243 -78.87 23.58 2.63
N ALA A 244 -79.56 22.75 3.39
CA ALA A 244 -79.07 22.23 4.66
C ALA A 244 -79.22 20.72 4.66
N GLY A 245 -78.22 20.04 5.20
CA GLY A 245 -78.10 18.61 5.12
C GLY A 245 -77.00 18.07 6.02
N GLY A 246 -76.66 16.82 5.78
CA GLY A 246 -75.54 16.17 6.44
C GLY A 246 -74.93 15.12 5.55
N TYR A 247 -73.77 14.62 5.97
CA TYR A 247 -73.06 13.54 5.33
C TYR A 247 -72.53 12.57 6.38
N TYR A 248 -72.24 11.36 5.92
CA TYR A 248 -71.55 10.33 6.67
C TYR A 248 -70.58 9.63 5.72
N MET A 249 -69.33 9.52 6.13
CA MET A 249 -68.27 8.84 5.41
C MET A 249 -67.51 7.91 6.36
N GLN A 250 -67.10 6.76 5.84
CA GLN A 250 -66.37 5.72 6.57
C GLN A 250 -65.22 5.20 5.70
N ALA A 251 -64.16 4.77 6.35
CA ALA A 251 -63.02 4.09 5.74
C ALA A 251 -62.54 2.99 6.70
N GLU A 252 -61.98 1.92 6.15
CA GLU A 252 -61.61 0.76 6.96
C GLU A 252 -60.41 1.08 7.88
N GLY A 253 -60.58 0.84 9.18
CA GLY A 253 -59.53 1.09 10.17
C GLY A 253 -59.26 2.58 10.46
N GLU A 254 -60.12 3.47 9.96
CA GLU A 254 -60.05 4.91 10.16
C GLU A 254 -61.27 5.43 10.92
N LYS A 255 -61.22 6.69 11.34
CA LYS A 255 -62.32 7.34 12.07
C LYS A 255 -63.43 7.75 11.10
N ASP A 256 -64.68 7.47 11.43
CA ASP A 256 -65.83 7.94 10.65
C ASP A 256 -65.91 9.48 10.62
N ALA A 257 -66.21 10.03 9.45
CA ALA A 257 -66.44 11.45 9.23
C ALA A 257 -67.94 11.72 9.02
N SER A 258 -68.59 12.38 9.97
CA SER A 258 -70.00 12.76 9.86
C SER A 258 -70.20 14.19 10.33
N GLY A 259 -71.03 14.95 9.63
CA GLY A 259 -71.14 16.37 9.90
C GLY A 259 -72.31 17.07 9.23
N PRO A 260 -72.67 18.27 9.70
CA PRO A 260 -73.59 19.15 8.99
C PRO A 260 -72.96 19.66 7.68
N LYS A 261 -73.82 19.85 6.68
CA LYS A 261 -73.51 20.46 5.38
C LYS A 261 -74.51 21.57 5.11
N VAL A 262 -74.01 22.78 4.84
CA VAL A 262 -74.84 23.94 4.48
C VAL A 262 -74.32 24.54 3.20
N ARG A 263 -75.19 24.80 2.23
CA ARG A 263 -74.81 25.35 0.94
C ARG A 263 -75.74 26.48 0.52
N LEU A 264 -75.18 27.63 0.20
CA LEU A 264 -75.89 28.77 -0.39
C LEU A 264 -75.60 28.78 -1.89
N GLN A 265 -76.62 28.81 -2.73
CA GLN A 265 -76.51 28.89 -4.18
C GLN A 265 -77.24 30.14 -4.70
N GLY A 266 -76.63 30.83 -5.66
CA GLY A 266 -77.24 31.94 -6.38
C GLY A 266 -77.12 31.76 -7.89
N ASP A 267 -78.26 31.75 -8.56
CA ASP A 267 -78.35 31.73 -10.02
C ASP A 267 -78.19 33.17 -10.54
N ILE A 268 -76.97 33.54 -10.97
CA ILE A 268 -76.62 34.92 -11.38
C ILE A 268 -77.24 35.22 -12.74
N THR A 269 -77.13 34.29 -13.68
CA THR A 269 -77.81 34.32 -14.98
C THR A 269 -78.32 32.92 -15.30
N GLU A 270 -78.95 32.74 -16.46
CA GLU A 270 -79.29 31.41 -16.98
C GLU A 270 -78.10 30.48 -17.24
N SER A 271 -76.90 31.05 -17.35
CA SER A 271 -75.66 30.34 -17.69
C SER A 271 -74.61 30.46 -16.60
N ILE A 272 -74.77 31.34 -15.61
CA ILE A 272 -73.76 31.57 -14.58
C ILE A 272 -74.42 31.42 -13.22
N TRP A 273 -73.86 30.56 -12.38
CA TRP A 273 -74.31 30.40 -11.01
C TRP A 273 -73.10 30.21 -10.09
N GLY A 274 -73.28 30.60 -8.83
CA GLY A 274 -72.26 30.47 -7.80
C GLY A 274 -72.81 29.78 -6.58
N GLN A 275 -71.92 29.19 -5.79
CA GLN A 275 -72.28 28.61 -4.51
C GLN A 275 -71.18 28.78 -3.46
N VAL A 276 -71.58 28.74 -2.20
CA VAL A 276 -70.69 28.59 -1.05
C VAL A 276 -71.20 27.43 -0.21
N GLU A 277 -70.35 26.46 0.07
CA GLU A 277 -70.64 25.30 0.91
C GLU A 277 -69.78 25.36 2.18
N TRP A 278 -70.38 25.00 3.30
CA TRP A 278 -69.71 24.79 4.58
C TRP A 278 -69.99 23.39 5.10
N THR A 279 -68.94 22.71 5.53
CA THR A 279 -68.98 21.36 6.11
C THR A 279 -68.12 21.33 7.36
N SER A 280 -68.48 20.49 8.33
CA SER A 280 -67.70 20.37 9.57
C SER A 280 -67.77 18.96 10.15
N ASP A 281 -66.63 18.29 10.25
CA ASP A 281 -66.50 16.97 10.88
C ASP A 281 -65.19 16.84 11.67
N SER A 282 -64.92 15.64 12.18
CA SER A 282 -63.81 15.35 13.08
C SER A 282 -62.57 14.74 12.41
N VAL A 283 -62.62 14.52 11.09
CA VAL A 283 -61.54 13.99 10.24
C VAL A 283 -61.02 15.09 9.33
N PHE A 284 -61.87 15.67 8.48
CA PHE A 284 -61.50 16.73 7.53
C PHE A 284 -61.62 18.14 8.13
N GLY A 285 -62.14 18.26 9.36
CA GLY A 285 -62.27 19.54 10.05
C GLY A 285 -63.42 20.41 9.51
N SER A 286 -63.31 21.73 9.68
CA SER A 286 -64.33 22.68 9.20
C SER A 286 -63.86 23.36 7.92
N ASN A 287 -64.58 23.12 6.82
CA ASN A 287 -64.20 23.59 5.48
C ASN A 287 -65.26 24.54 4.91
N VAL A 288 -64.81 25.54 4.15
CA VAL A 288 -65.67 26.46 3.38
C VAL A 288 -65.19 26.47 1.94
N MET A 289 -66.01 25.95 1.03
CA MET A 289 -65.71 25.89 -0.40
C MET A 289 -66.60 26.87 -1.17
N GLY A 290 -65.99 27.73 -1.97
CA GLY A 290 -66.69 28.59 -2.93
C GLY A 290 -66.56 28.05 -4.34
N SER A 291 -67.65 28.05 -5.11
CA SER A 291 -67.65 27.64 -6.52
C SER A 291 -68.29 28.69 -7.42
N VAL A 292 -67.77 28.81 -8.64
CA VAL A 292 -68.41 29.54 -9.74
C VAL A 292 -68.49 28.61 -10.95
N ALA A 293 -69.66 28.56 -11.59
CA ALA A 293 -69.92 27.69 -12.71
C ALA A 293 -70.56 28.44 -13.88
N ILE A 294 -70.22 28.01 -15.10
CA ILE A 294 -70.72 28.51 -16.38
C ILE A 294 -71.28 27.33 -17.18
N ASP A 295 -72.58 27.36 -17.46
CA ASP A 295 -73.33 26.39 -18.26
C ASP A 295 -73.58 26.93 -19.69
N PHE A 296 -73.24 26.17 -20.72
CA PHE A 296 -73.42 26.55 -22.13
C PHE A 296 -73.79 25.37 -23.05
N PRO A 297 -74.64 25.56 -24.07
CA PRO A 297 -75.27 26.81 -24.48
C PRO A 297 -76.41 27.23 -23.54
N GLY A 298 -76.44 28.52 -23.15
CA GLY A 298 -77.45 29.07 -22.24
C GLY A 298 -78.87 29.05 -22.79
N GLY A 299 -79.86 28.96 -21.90
CA GLY A 299 -81.28 28.79 -22.20
C GLY A 299 -82.05 30.07 -22.60
N GLY A 300 -81.54 30.93 -23.48
CA GLY A 300 -82.21 32.15 -23.95
C GLY A 300 -82.36 33.34 -22.97
N ARG A 301 -82.06 34.56 -23.45
CA ARG A 301 -81.98 35.85 -22.71
C ARG A 301 -82.99 36.03 -21.55
N ARG A 302 -82.62 35.61 -20.34
CA ARG A 302 -83.33 35.91 -19.08
C ARG A 302 -82.62 37.01 -18.29
N PRO A 303 -83.35 37.86 -17.53
CA PRO A 303 -82.72 38.83 -16.64
C PRO A 303 -81.84 38.12 -15.60
N ALA A 304 -80.72 38.76 -15.25
CA ALA A 304 -79.86 38.30 -14.17
C ALA A 304 -80.65 38.20 -12.86
N PHE A 305 -80.30 37.23 -12.01
CA PHE A 305 -80.96 36.93 -10.74
C PHE A 305 -82.46 36.68 -10.91
N THR A 306 -82.80 35.67 -11.71
CA THR A 306 -84.18 35.21 -11.85
C THR A 306 -84.28 33.72 -11.60
N ARG A 307 -85.36 33.32 -10.93
CA ARG A 307 -85.66 31.92 -10.64
C ARG A 307 -85.71 31.06 -11.91
N GLN A 308 -84.95 29.97 -11.94
CA GLN A 308 -85.02 28.98 -13.01
C GLN A 308 -86.30 28.14 -12.89
N PRO A 309 -87.10 27.97 -13.95
CA PRO A 309 -88.31 27.16 -13.93
C PRO A 309 -87.95 25.67 -13.91
N THR A 310 -88.81 24.87 -13.28
CA THR A 310 -88.51 23.46 -13.00
C THR A 310 -88.23 22.63 -14.26
N ASN A 311 -88.92 22.91 -15.36
CA ASN A 311 -88.70 22.21 -16.63
C ASN A 311 -87.29 22.44 -17.21
N MET A 312 -86.70 23.62 -17.00
CA MET A 312 -85.33 23.91 -17.42
C MET A 312 -84.28 23.21 -16.54
N MET A 313 -84.66 22.72 -15.35
CA MET A 313 -83.76 21.95 -14.49
C MET A 313 -83.45 20.56 -15.07
N LEU A 314 -84.22 20.09 -16.07
CA LEU A 314 -83.91 18.89 -16.85
C LEU A 314 -82.54 18.97 -17.53
N ALA A 315 -82.02 20.17 -17.79
CA ALA A 315 -80.73 20.42 -18.45
C ALA A 315 -79.53 20.55 -17.49
N GLN A 316 -79.76 20.68 -16.18
CA GLN A 316 -78.68 20.94 -15.21
C GLN A 316 -77.76 19.74 -15.05
N GLN A 317 -76.44 19.91 -14.93
CA GLN A 317 -75.57 18.78 -14.58
C GLN A 317 -75.78 18.34 -13.12
N VAL A 318 -75.58 17.07 -12.82
CA VAL A 318 -75.86 16.49 -11.49
C VAL A 318 -74.91 17.07 -10.44
N GLN A 319 -75.47 17.58 -9.34
CA GLN A 319 -74.70 18.05 -8.19
C GLN A 319 -74.38 16.88 -7.26
N ARG A 320 -73.10 16.55 -7.19
CA ARG A 320 -72.52 15.54 -6.31
C ARG A 320 -71.09 15.94 -5.94
N GLN A 321 -70.44 15.13 -5.14
CA GLN A 321 -69.01 15.24 -4.90
C GLN A 321 -68.24 14.56 -6.02
N TYR A 322 -67.37 15.30 -6.71
CA TYR A 322 -66.69 14.81 -7.91
C TYR A 322 -65.37 14.07 -7.62
N ARG A 323 -64.71 14.41 -6.51
CA ARG A 323 -63.42 13.83 -6.10
C ARG A 323 -63.58 12.84 -4.94
N VAL A 324 -62.61 11.94 -4.80
CA VAL A 324 -62.57 10.89 -3.77
C VAL A 324 -61.85 11.46 -2.52
N PRO A 325 -62.49 11.50 -1.33
CA PRO A 325 -61.83 11.88 -0.08
C PRO A 325 -60.83 10.81 0.34
N VAL A 326 -59.61 11.22 0.63
CA VAL A 326 -58.52 10.36 1.09
C VAL A 326 -57.92 10.97 2.36
N ASN A 327 -57.62 10.13 3.35
CA ASN A 327 -56.90 10.51 4.56
C ASN A 327 -55.54 9.79 4.62
N GLU A 328 -54.55 10.42 5.27
CA GLU A 328 -53.25 9.81 5.54
C GLU A 328 -53.22 9.20 6.94
N LYS A 329 -52.62 8.01 7.05
CA LYS A 329 -52.47 7.23 8.28
C LYS A 329 -50.99 6.93 8.52
N VAL A 330 -50.46 7.39 9.65
CA VAL A 330 -49.14 6.96 10.13
C VAL A 330 -49.33 5.81 11.11
N VAL A 331 -48.72 4.66 10.80
CA VAL A 331 -48.63 3.51 11.69
C VAL A 331 -47.22 3.46 12.25
N ARG A 332 -47.09 3.72 13.55
CA ARG A 332 -45.84 3.55 14.28
C ARG A 332 -45.78 2.14 14.83
N GLU A 333 -44.78 1.38 14.41
CA GLU A 333 -44.48 0.05 14.92
C GLU A 333 -43.14 0.11 15.66
N SER A 334 -43.08 -0.53 16.82
CA SER A 334 -41.82 -0.79 17.51
C SER A 334 -41.61 -2.29 17.45
N SER A 335 -40.54 -2.70 16.76
CA SER A 335 -40.13 -4.09 16.64
C SER A 335 -38.74 -4.27 17.25
N VAL A 336 -38.39 -5.49 17.60
CA VAL A 336 -37.01 -5.84 17.95
C VAL A 336 -36.14 -5.80 16.69
N ALA A 337 -34.89 -5.39 16.84
CA ALA A 337 -33.91 -5.47 15.77
C ALA A 337 -33.55 -6.95 15.54
N ILE A 338 -33.60 -7.38 14.28
CA ILE A 338 -33.32 -8.76 13.87
C ILE A 338 -31.90 -8.83 13.33
N ASN A 339 -31.09 -9.74 13.88
CA ASN A 339 -29.75 -10.06 13.41
C ASN A 339 -29.86 -10.75 12.02
N PRO A 340 -29.19 -10.24 10.97
CA PRO A 340 -29.27 -10.80 9.63
C PRO A 340 -28.52 -12.14 9.48
N VAL A 341 -27.68 -12.51 10.45
CA VAL A 341 -26.88 -13.74 10.41
C VAL A 341 -27.76 -14.97 10.69
N ASP A 342 -28.55 -14.92 11.76
CA ASP A 342 -29.37 -16.03 12.24
C ASP A 342 -30.89 -15.80 12.06
N MET A 343 -31.30 -14.58 11.69
CA MET A 343 -32.69 -14.14 11.55
C MET A 343 -33.48 -14.11 12.87
N GLU A 344 -32.79 -14.06 14.02
CA GLU A 344 -33.39 -13.92 15.35
C GLU A 344 -33.22 -12.50 15.91
N PRO A 345 -33.96 -12.10 16.96
CA PRO A 345 -33.76 -10.82 17.63
C PRO A 345 -32.38 -10.71 18.26
N PHE A 346 -31.73 -9.54 18.17
CA PHE A 346 -30.51 -9.28 18.93
C PHE A 346 -30.76 -9.43 20.44
N ILE A 347 -29.96 -10.26 21.10
CA ILE A 347 -29.95 -10.48 22.54
C ILE A 347 -28.75 -9.77 23.17
N VAL A 348 -29.04 -8.82 24.06
CA VAL A 348 -28.08 -7.97 24.76
C VAL A 348 -28.16 -8.20 26.26
N TYR A 349 -27.03 -8.54 26.87
CA TYR A 349 -26.87 -8.60 28.32
C TYR A 349 -26.13 -7.37 28.82
N HIS A 350 -26.62 -6.77 29.90
CA HIS A 350 -26.08 -5.55 30.49
C HIS A 350 -25.36 -5.82 31.82
N VAL A 351 -24.21 -5.17 32.01
CA VAL A 351 -23.44 -5.21 33.25
C VAL A 351 -23.16 -3.78 33.73
N ASP A 352 -23.53 -3.46 34.97
CA ASP A 352 -23.27 -2.16 35.60
C ASP A 352 -22.95 -2.38 37.09
N ASN A 353 -21.72 -2.11 37.52
CA ASN A 353 -21.30 -2.33 38.90
C ASN A 353 -21.99 -1.42 39.95
N THR A 354 -22.79 -0.46 39.51
CA THR A 354 -23.63 0.38 40.38
C THR A 354 -25.05 -0.15 40.52
N ALA A 355 -25.42 -1.20 39.76
CA ALA A 355 -26.75 -1.78 39.80
C ALA A 355 -27.09 -2.39 41.19
N PRO A 356 -28.32 -2.18 41.70
CA PRO A 356 -28.72 -2.69 43.00
C PRO A 356 -29.05 -4.19 42.96
N GLY A 357 -28.43 -5.00 43.83
CA GLY A 357 -28.68 -6.46 43.87
C GLY A 357 -27.92 -7.21 42.78
N SER A 358 -28.27 -8.46 42.46
CA SER A 358 -27.52 -9.25 41.45
C SER A 358 -27.90 -8.93 40.00
N GLY A 359 -29.07 -8.32 39.75
CA GLY A 359 -29.61 -8.14 38.39
C GLY A 359 -30.04 -9.45 37.72
N ASP A 360 -30.68 -9.35 36.56
CA ASP A 360 -30.92 -10.47 35.63
C ASP A 360 -30.21 -10.27 34.27
N GLY A 361 -29.51 -9.15 34.10
CA GLY A 361 -28.77 -8.82 32.90
C GLY A 361 -29.60 -8.13 31.81
N SER A 362 -30.87 -7.85 32.05
CA SER A 362 -31.66 -6.98 31.17
C SER A 362 -31.22 -5.51 31.30
N ALA A 363 -31.57 -4.67 30.32
CA ALA A 363 -31.29 -3.24 30.35
C ALA A 363 -31.89 -2.54 31.58
N GLU A 364 -33.04 -3.00 32.08
CA GLU A 364 -33.71 -2.44 33.25
C GLU A 364 -33.19 -3.00 34.60
N ALA A 365 -32.52 -4.15 34.58
CA ALA A 365 -31.89 -4.76 35.74
C ALA A 365 -30.51 -5.41 35.40
N PRO A 366 -29.49 -4.57 35.08
CA PRO A 366 -28.16 -5.06 34.71
C PRO A 366 -27.53 -5.91 35.81
N TYR A 367 -26.64 -6.83 35.43
CA TYR A 367 -25.82 -7.54 36.41
C TYR A 367 -24.94 -6.55 37.17
N SER A 368 -24.87 -6.68 38.49
CA SER A 368 -23.98 -5.83 39.32
C SER A 368 -22.53 -6.31 39.37
N THR A 369 -22.26 -7.47 38.78
CA THR A 369 -20.92 -8.04 38.63
C THR A 369 -20.80 -8.65 37.25
N LEU A 370 -19.63 -8.55 36.63
CA LEU A 370 -19.33 -9.25 35.38
C LEU A 370 -19.40 -10.78 35.64
N PRO A 371 -20.36 -11.52 35.04
CA PRO A 371 -20.44 -12.96 35.23
C PRO A 371 -19.28 -13.66 34.50
N GLY A 372 -18.95 -14.91 34.85
CA GLY A 372 -17.87 -15.62 34.15
C GLY A 372 -18.20 -15.94 32.68
N SER A 373 -19.48 -16.02 32.33
CA SER A 373 -19.98 -16.15 30.95
C SER A 373 -21.45 -15.76 30.92
N VAL A 374 -21.98 -15.50 29.73
CA VAL A 374 -23.41 -15.34 29.48
C VAL A 374 -23.95 -16.51 28.65
N PRO A 375 -25.27 -16.70 28.55
CA PRO A 375 -25.83 -17.73 27.67
C PRO A 375 -25.36 -17.59 26.21
N SER A 376 -25.24 -18.72 25.51
CA SER A 376 -24.72 -18.79 24.14
C SER A 376 -25.56 -18.00 23.13
N GLU A 377 -26.84 -17.80 23.42
CA GLU A 377 -27.76 -17.02 22.59
C GLU A 377 -27.53 -15.49 22.66
N ALA A 378 -26.66 -15.01 23.55
CA ALA A 378 -26.34 -13.59 23.62
C ALA A 378 -25.47 -13.17 22.45
N ASP A 379 -25.89 -12.18 21.67
CA ASP A 379 -25.05 -11.55 20.64
C ASP A 379 -24.08 -10.53 21.25
N ILE A 380 -24.56 -9.77 22.26
CA ILE A 380 -23.84 -8.63 22.80
C ILE A 380 -23.87 -8.63 24.32
N ILE A 381 -22.71 -8.35 24.92
CA ILE A 381 -22.53 -8.07 26.34
C ILE A 381 -22.10 -6.61 26.45
N PHE A 382 -23.02 -5.75 26.88
CA PHE A 382 -22.79 -4.32 27.01
C PHE A 382 -22.44 -3.96 28.46
N VAL A 383 -21.23 -3.47 28.67
CA VAL A 383 -20.71 -3.12 30.00
C VAL A 383 -20.73 -1.61 30.19
N ASN A 384 -21.53 -1.17 31.14
CA ASN A 384 -21.60 0.22 31.57
C ASN A 384 -20.35 0.61 32.34
N ARG A 385 -19.97 1.88 32.25
CA ARG A 385 -18.83 2.43 33.01
C ARG A 385 -19.04 2.29 34.52
N GLY A 386 -20.30 2.39 34.95
CA GLY A 386 -20.68 2.36 36.36
C GLY A 386 -19.94 3.41 37.19
N ASP A 387 -19.34 3.01 38.32
CA ASP A 387 -18.56 3.91 39.17
C ASP A 387 -17.15 4.23 38.63
N GLY A 388 -16.74 3.57 37.54
CA GLY A 388 -15.43 3.73 36.88
C GLY A 388 -14.29 2.96 37.56
N THR A 389 -14.59 2.07 38.52
CA THR A 389 -13.62 1.17 39.15
C THR A 389 -13.82 -0.26 38.68
N SER A 390 -12.83 -1.13 38.90
CA SER A 390 -12.98 -2.57 38.65
C SER A 390 -13.81 -3.31 39.70
N SER A 391 -14.40 -2.62 40.68
CA SER A 391 -15.25 -3.25 41.70
C SER A 391 -16.41 -3.97 41.03
N GLY A 392 -16.57 -5.27 41.31
CA GLY A 392 -17.57 -6.12 40.64
C GLY A 392 -17.18 -6.57 39.22
N MET A 393 -16.03 -6.15 38.69
CA MET A 393 -15.52 -6.48 37.35
C MET A 393 -14.13 -7.13 37.40
N THR A 394 -13.82 -7.86 38.48
CA THR A 394 -12.50 -8.47 38.71
C THR A 394 -12.42 -9.96 38.36
N GLY A 395 -13.52 -10.57 37.95
CA GLY A 395 -13.54 -11.98 37.54
C GLY A 395 -13.17 -12.12 36.07
N ASP A 396 -12.61 -13.27 35.71
CA ASP A 396 -12.38 -13.61 34.30
C ASP A 396 -13.71 -13.80 33.56
N PHE A 397 -13.74 -13.46 32.27
CA PHE A 397 -14.90 -13.58 31.38
C PHE A 397 -14.57 -14.45 30.18
N PHE A 398 -15.44 -15.42 29.86
CA PHE A 398 -15.29 -16.31 28.71
C PHE A 398 -16.31 -15.96 27.63
N LEU A 399 -15.82 -15.51 26.47
CA LEU A 399 -16.61 -15.26 25.26
C LEU A 399 -16.85 -16.58 24.50
N GLN A 400 -18.08 -16.76 24.04
CA GLN A 400 -18.49 -17.86 23.15
C GLN A 400 -18.62 -17.36 21.70
N ASP A 401 -18.91 -18.26 20.78
CA ASP A 401 -19.04 -17.96 19.35
C ASP A 401 -20.02 -16.80 19.08
N ASP A 402 -19.66 -15.94 18.13
CA ASP A 402 -20.46 -14.82 17.64
C ASP A 402 -20.81 -13.76 18.70
N GLN A 403 -20.11 -13.75 19.84
CA GLN A 403 -20.35 -12.81 20.94
C GLN A 403 -19.47 -11.56 20.89
N ARG A 404 -20.07 -10.42 21.26
CA ARG A 404 -19.38 -9.12 21.32
C ARG A 404 -19.42 -8.54 22.74
N LEU A 405 -18.25 -8.38 23.38
CA LEU A 405 -18.10 -7.67 24.64
C LEU A 405 -17.78 -6.20 24.36
N LEU A 406 -18.69 -5.28 24.69
CA LEU A 406 -18.64 -3.87 24.29
C LEU A 406 -18.78 -2.92 25.49
N GLY A 407 -17.92 -1.92 25.59
CA GLY A 407 -17.91 -0.94 26.69
C GLY A 407 -18.56 0.41 26.34
N GLU A 408 -19.29 1.01 27.30
CA GLU A 408 -20.11 2.22 27.10
C GLU A 408 -19.39 3.47 26.54
N GLY A 409 -18.07 3.60 26.78
CA GLY A 409 -17.32 4.82 26.46
C GLY A 409 -16.93 4.95 24.97
N THR A 410 -17.23 3.93 24.17
CA THR A 410 -16.93 3.84 22.74
C THR A 410 -18.23 3.77 21.94
N VAL A 411 -18.23 4.34 20.72
CA VAL A 411 -19.36 4.20 19.80
C VAL A 411 -19.32 2.81 19.17
N HIS A 412 -20.45 2.09 19.26
CA HIS A 412 -20.60 0.78 18.63
C HIS A 412 -21.70 0.80 17.58
N PHE A 413 -21.60 -0.09 16.61
CA PHE A 413 -22.62 -0.30 15.58
C PHE A 413 -23.11 -1.73 15.60
N TYR A 414 -24.37 -1.91 15.19
CA TYR A 414 -24.94 -3.22 14.90
C TYR A 414 -25.67 -3.16 13.55
N THR A 415 -25.64 -4.26 12.81
CA THR A 415 -26.32 -4.39 11.52
C THR A 415 -27.54 -5.27 11.70
N SER A 416 -28.73 -4.72 11.49
CA SER A 416 -30.00 -5.46 11.49
C SER A 416 -30.53 -5.65 10.07
N THR A 417 -31.59 -6.44 9.91
CA THR A 417 -32.32 -6.57 8.63
C THR A 417 -32.90 -5.24 8.09
N ALA A 418 -32.95 -4.17 8.92
CA ALA A 418 -33.38 -2.84 8.52
C ALA A 418 -32.22 -1.91 8.11
N GLY A 419 -30.96 -2.32 8.30
CA GLY A 419 -29.75 -1.52 8.03
C GLY A 419 -28.75 -1.53 9.19
N THR A 420 -27.68 -0.74 9.08
CA THR A 420 -26.69 -0.54 10.14
C THR A 420 -27.03 0.70 10.97
N PHE A 421 -26.99 0.56 12.29
CA PHE A 421 -27.36 1.61 13.23
C PHE A 421 -26.31 1.74 14.33
N GLU A 422 -26.17 2.96 14.87
CA GLU A 422 -25.45 3.18 16.11
C GLU A 422 -26.19 2.45 17.25
N MET A 423 -25.42 1.72 18.05
CA MET A 423 -25.92 1.02 19.23
C MET A 423 -26.35 2.05 20.29
N PRO A 424 -27.49 1.83 20.98
CA PRO A 424 -27.89 2.71 22.08
C PRO A 424 -26.83 2.69 23.20
N GLY A 425 -26.88 3.69 24.07
CA GLY A 425 -26.14 3.67 25.34
C GLY A 425 -24.74 4.29 25.31
N TYR A 426 -24.22 4.73 24.16
CA TYR A 426 -22.96 5.46 24.12
C TYR A 426 -23.00 6.71 25.01
N THR A 427 -22.04 6.80 25.93
CA THR A 427 -21.79 7.99 26.75
C THR A 427 -20.33 8.40 26.60
N PRO A 428 -20.02 9.56 25.99
CA PRO A 428 -18.63 10.01 25.84
C PRO A 428 -17.91 10.07 27.20
N GLY A 429 -16.75 9.44 27.31
CA GLY A 429 -16.01 9.42 28.57
C GLY A 429 -14.93 8.34 28.64
N VAL A 430 -14.57 7.97 29.87
CA VAL A 430 -13.58 6.91 30.14
C VAL A 430 -14.25 5.55 30.03
N ASN A 431 -13.64 4.64 29.28
CA ASN A 431 -14.08 3.25 29.11
C ASN A 431 -14.18 2.48 30.46
N PRO A 432 -15.07 1.47 30.58
CA PRO A 432 -15.14 0.61 31.75
C PRO A 432 -13.79 -0.05 32.09
N LEU A 433 -13.51 -0.23 33.39
CA LEU A 433 -12.26 -0.83 33.87
C LEU A 433 -12.49 -2.28 34.30
N LEU A 434 -11.84 -3.22 33.61
CA LEU A 434 -11.84 -4.64 33.95
C LEU A 434 -10.59 -5.00 34.76
N GLY A 435 -10.76 -5.86 35.76
CA GLY A 435 -9.68 -6.36 36.61
C GLY A 435 -9.38 -7.86 36.46
N GLY A 436 -10.07 -8.55 35.55
CA GLY A 436 -9.86 -9.95 35.20
C GLY A 436 -9.59 -10.12 33.70
N THR A 437 -9.28 -11.35 33.30
CA THR A 437 -8.94 -11.72 31.93
C THR A 437 -10.21 -11.86 31.08
N VAL A 438 -10.19 -11.37 29.84
CA VAL A 438 -11.21 -11.72 28.83
C VAL A 438 -10.66 -12.83 27.94
N SER A 439 -11.29 -14.00 27.98
CA SER A 439 -10.92 -15.18 27.20
C SER A 439 -11.80 -15.34 25.95
N MET A 440 -11.21 -15.12 24.78
CA MET A 440 -11.77 -15.31 23.45
C MET A 440 -11.57 -16.77 22.99
N LEU A 441 -12.35 -17.68 23.58
CA LEU A 441 -12.28 -19.11 23.27
C LEU A 441 -13.25 -19.54 22.15
N GLY A 442 -14.28 -18.73 21.88
CA GLY A 442 -15.21 -18.93 20.77
C GLY A 442 -14.80 -18.17 19.52
N ASP A 443 -15.49 -18.46 18.41
CA ASP A 443 -15.18 -17.93 17.08
C ASP A 443 -15.92 -16.61 16.78
N ARG A 444 -15.36 -15.75 15.93
CA ARG A 444 -15.95 -14.48 15.46
C ARG A 444 -16.36 -13.54 16.61
N VAL A 445 -15.45 -13.38 17.57
CA VAL A 445 -15.71 -12.59 18.79
C VAL A 445 -15.15 -11.16 18.70
N GLU A 446 -15.77 -10.22 19.42
CA GLU A 446 -15.29 -8.83 19.54
C GLU A 446 -15.08 -8.44 21.00
N VAL A 447 -13.96 -7.79 21.30
CA VAL A 447 -13.70 -7.08 22.56
C VAL A 447 -13.40 -5.62 22.25
N ALA A 448 -14.27 -4.70 22.69
CA ALA A 448 -14.11 -3.29 22.33
C ALA A 448 -14.45 -2.30 23.45
N GLY A 449 -13.64 -1.25 23.57
CA GLY A 449 -13.94 -0.10 24.43
C GLY A 449 -13.70 -0.36 25.92
N PHE A 450 -12.55 -0.92 26.28
CA PHE A 450 -12.23 -1.28 27.67
C PHE A 450 -10.88 -0.75 28.14
N ARG A 451 -10.78 -0.54 29.45
CA ARG A 451 -9.50 -0.42 30.16
C ARG A 451 -9.26 -1.68 30.96
N PHE A 452 -8.00 -2.10 31.07
CA PHE A 452 -7.60 -3.26 31.86
C PHE A 452 -6.58 -2.89 32.93
N ALA A 453 -6.76 -3.47 34.11
CA ALA A 453 -5.81 -3.47 35.21
C ALA A 453 -5.76 -4.88 35.80
N VAL A 454 -5.09 -5.78 35.08
CA VAL A 454 -4.95 -7.19 35.46
C VAL A 454 -3.76 -7.41 36.40
N PRO A 455 -3.78 -8.44 37.26
CA PRO A 455 -2.63 -8.80 38.09
C PRO A 455 -1.43 -9.27 37.25
N ASP A 456 -0.23 -9.14 37.81
CA ASP A 456 1.01 -9.66 37.20
C ASP A 456 0.91 -11.16 36.85
N GLY A 457 1.42 -11.52 35.67
CA GLY A 457 1.44 -12.89 35.15
C GLY A 457 0.13 -13.38 34.51
N GLN A 458 -0.88 -12.52 34.35
CA GLN A 458 -2.10 -12.82 33.59
C GLN A 458 -2.23 -11.90 32.38
N PRO A 459 -2.77 -12.38 31.24
CA PRO A 459 -3.09 -11.50 30.13
C PRO A 459 -4.37 -10.69 30.39
N ALA A 460 -4.45 -9.48 29.84
CA ALA A 460 -5.73 -8.75 29.81
C ALA A 460 -6.73 -9.45 28.89
N ILE A 461 -6.25 -9.94 27.74
CA ILE A 461 -7.03 -10.70 26.77
C ILE A 461 -6.27 -11.97 26.40
N PHE A 462 -6.93 -13.11 26.53
CA PHE A 462 -6.44 -14.41 26.07
C PHE A 462 -7.28 -14.88 24.88
N GLY A 463 -6.67 -15.37 23.80
CA GLY A 463 -7.40 -15.83 22.62
C GLY A 463 -6.88 -17.16 22.07
N SER A 464 -7.80 -18.04 21.69
CA SER A 464 -7.51 -19.31 21.01
C SER A 464 -8.58 -19.73 20.00
N GLY A 465 -9.59 -18.89 19.76
CA GLY A 465 -10.67 -19.13 18.80
C GLY A 465 -10.32 -18.72 17.36
N ASP A 466 -11.24 -18.97 16.43
CA ASP A 466 -11.15 -18.58 15.02
C ASP A 466 -11.81 -17.22 14.77
N ASP A 467 -11.13 -16.29 14.10
CA ASP A 467 -11.58 -14.91 13.85
C ASP A 467 -11.85 -14.07 15.12
N PHE A 468 -11.19 -12.91 15.25
CA PHE A 468 -11.44 -12.00 16.38
C PHE A 468 -11.17 -10.54 16.07
N LEU A 469 -11.84 -9.66 16.80
CA LEU A 469 -11.63 -8.21 16.77
C LEU A 469 -11.37 -7.69 18.19
N ILE A 470 -10.18 -7.11 18.40
CA ILE A 470 -9.84 -6.34 19.59
C ILE A 470 -9.69 -4.88 19.15
N ARG A 471 -10.46 -3.96 19.74
CA ARG A 471 -10.31 -2.54 19.41
C ARG A 471 -10.56 -1.58 20.54
N GLU A 472 -9.91 -0.43 20.52
CA GLU A 472 -10.10 0.62 21.53
C GLU A 472 -9.91 0.08 22.96
N VAL A 473 -8.93 -0.83 23.13
CA VAL A 473 -8.54 -1.34 24.44
C VAL A 473 -7.32 -0.62 24.98
N ALA A 474 -7.32 -0.38 26.29
CA ALA A 474 -6.22 0.27 26.98
C ALA A 474 -5.77 -0.60 28.16
N VAL A 475 -4.58 -1.20 28.06
CA VAL A 475 -3.96 -1.96 29.14
C VAL A 475 -2.92 -1.07 29.82
N SER A 476 -3.00 -0.94 31.15
CA SER A 476 -2.04 -0.14 31.91
C SER A 476 -1.56 -0.87 33.16
N GLY A 477 -0.27 -1.20 33.21
CA GLY A 477 0.39 -1.78 34.39
C GLY A 477 0.08 -3.27 34.61
N GLY A 478 1.14 -4.08 34.78
CA GLY A 478 1.08 -5.48 35.19
C GLY A 478 0.59 -6.45 34.09
N GLY A 479 1.06 -7.70 34.13
CA GLY A 479 0.61 -8.78 33.25
C GLY A 479 0.94 -8.59 31.76
N ARG A 480 0.39 -9.46 30.91
CA ARG A 480 0.50 -9.40 29.43
C ARG A 480 -0.68 -8.59 28.86
N GLY A 481 -0.53 -7.92 27.72
CA GLY A 481 -1.66 -7.24 27.07
C GLY A 481 -2.59 -8.24 26.39
N VAL A 482 -2.19 -8.72 25.22
CA VAL A 482 -2.90 -9.74 24.44
C VAL A 482 -2.05 -11.00 24.35
N ASP A 483 -2.66 -12.16 24.55
CA ASP A 483 -2.02 -13.47 24.45
C ASP A 483 -2.83 -14.39 23.55
N LEU A 484 -2.35 -14.63 22.33
CA LEU A 484 -2.96 -15.51 21.35
C LEU A 484 -2.20 -16.82 21.31
N MET A 485 -2.88 -17.92 21.63
CA MET A 485 -2.30 -19.27 21.62
C MET A 485 -3.11 -20.15 20.68
N ASN A 486 -2.49 -20.53 19.56
CA ASN A 486 -3.09 -21.34 18.49
C ASN A 486 -4.43 -20.77 17.97
N ALA A 487 -4.58 -19.45 18.00
CA ALA A 487 -5.70 -18.78 17.34
C ALA A 487 -5.60 -18.94 15.82
N THR A 488 -6.74 -18.99 15.13
CA THR A 488 -6.80 -19.19 13.68
C THR A 488 -7.65 -18.15 12.98
N GLY A 489 -7.64 -18.17 11.65
CA GLY A 489 -8.47 -17.27 10.85
C GLY A 489 -7.90 -15.86 10.83
N VAL A 490 -8.77 -14.85 10.89
CA VAL A 490 -8.40 -13.43 10.79
C VAL A 490 -8.52 -12.72 12.13
N GLY A 491 -7.40 -12.26 12.65
CA GLY A 491 -7.31 -11.42 13.85
C GLY A 491 -7.07 -9.96 13.52
N LEU A 492 -7.82 -9.04 14.13
CA LEU A 492 -7.53 -7.61 14.07
C LEU A 492 -7.42 -7.02 15.47
N ILE A 493 -6.29 -6.37 15.74
CA ILE A 493 -6.05 -5.51 16.91
C ILE A 493 -5.91 -4.08 16.40
N THR A 494 -6.79 -3.17 16.80
CA THR A 494 -6.77 -1.78 16.28
C THR A 494 -7.06 -0.72 17.35
N ASP A 495 -6.57 0.50 17.14
CA ASP A 495 -6.88 1.67 17.99
C ASP A 495 -6.59 1.44 19.48
N SER A 496 -5.54 0.67 19.79
CA SER A 496 -5.31 0.13 21.13
C SER A 496 -4.03 0.66 21.76
N THR A 497 -3.94 0.57 23.09
CA THR A 497 -2.80 1.10 23.85
C THR A 497 -2.38 0.13 24.95
N PHE A 498 -1.12 -0.24 24.96
CA PHE A 498 -0.50 -1.14 25.94
C PHE A 498 0.66 -0.42 26.60
N VAL A 499 0.54 -0.09 27.88
CA VAL A 499 1.57 0.70 28.59
C VAL A 499 1.95 0.05 29.90
N GLY A 500 3.24 -0.19 30.13
CA GLY A 500 3.73 -0.75 31.38
C GLY A 500 3.31 -2.21 31.59
N THR A 501 3.23 -3.02 30.52
CA THR A 501 2.95 -4.46 30.65
C THR A 501 4.12 -5.15 31.34
N GLY A 502 3.81 -6.12 32.22
CA GLY A 502 4.82 -6.87 32.98
C GLY A 502 5.38 -8.11 32.25
N ALA A 503 5.05 -8.25 30.96
CA ALA A 503 5.46 -9.27 30.02
C ALA A 503 5.30 -8.68 28.60
N ASP A 504 5.38 -9.51 27.55
CA ASP A 504 5.12 -9.08 26.17
C ASP A 504 3.83 -8.24 26.06
N SER A 505 3.81 -7.15 25.32
CA SER A 505 2.56 -6.37 25.19
C SER A 505 1.53 -7.12 24.35
N ILE A 506 1.96 -7.70 23.23
CA ILE A 506 1.15 -8.58 22.38
C ILE A 506 1.97 -9.83 22.08
N ARG A 507 1.41 -11.01 22.36
CA ARG A 507 2.01 -12.29 22.00
C ARG A 507 1.11 -13.09 21.09
N ALA A 508 1.69 -13.66 20.02
CA ALA A 508 1.04 -14.63 19.15
C ALA A 508 1.90 -15.89 19.00
N GLU A 509 1.41 -17.01 19.49
CA GLU A 509 2.06 -18.32 19.42
C GLU A 509 1.18 -19.27 18.60
N ASN A 510 1.74 -19.86 17.54
CA ASN A 510 1.07 -20.91 16.76
C ASN A 510 1.97 -22.12 16.59
N ALA A 511 1.59 -23.23 17.22
CA ALA A 511 2.32 -24.49 17.25
C ALA A 511 1.46 -25.71 16.88
N ASP A 512 0.25 -25.50 16.34
CA ASP A 512 -0.72 -26.57 16.05
C ASP A 512 -0.87 -26.88 14.54
N GLY A 513 0.03 -26.35 13.70
CA GLY A 513 -0.02 -26.55 12.25
C GLY A 513 -1.17 -25.82 11.55
N THR A 514 -1.62 -24.71 12.13
CA THR A 514 -2.73 -23.88 11.64
C THR A 514 -2.22 -22.56 11.04
N THR A 515 -3.13 -21.74 10.51
CA THR A 515 -2.80 -20.42 9.95
C THR A 515 -3.54 -19.33 10.71
N LEU A 516 -2.80 -18.27 11.06
CA LEU A 516 -3.34 -17.02 11.60
C LEU A 516 -2.93 -15.85 10.71
N ASP A 517 -3.91 -15.10 10.22
CA ASP A 517 -3.71 -13.81 9.57
C ASP A 517 -3.99 -12.70 10.61
N LEU A 518 -2.94 -12.10 11.17
CA LEU A 518 -3.03 -11.10 12.23
C LEU A 518 -2.69 -9.70 11.70
N ALA A 519 -3.57 -8.74 11.95
CA ALA A 519 -3.28 -7.33 11.72
C ALA A 519 -3.26 -6.56 13.05
N ILE A 520 -2.21 -5.74 13.24
CA ILE A 520 -2.06 -4.79 14.35
C ILE A 520 -2.00 -3.40 13.72
N ILE A 521 -3.00 -2.56 13.99
CA ILE A 521 -3.17 -1.26 13.32
C ILE A 521 -3.37 -0.17 14.36
N ASP A 522 -2.87 1.05 14.11
CA ASP A 522 -3.15 2.22 14.94
C ASP A 522 -2.94 1.95 16.45
N THR A 523 -1.84 1.30 16.80
CA THR A 523 -1.59 0.74 18.14
C THR A 523 -0.33 1.32 18.76
N ILE A 524 -0.43 1.70 20.04
CA ILE A 524 0.67 2.23 20.84
C ILE A 524 1.07 1.19 21.88
N ILE A 525 2.36 0.83 21.91
CA ILE A 525 2.97 -0.05 22.89
C ILE A 525 4.11 0.72 23.54
N ALA A 526 4.08 0.89 24.86
CA ALA A 526 5.11 1.63 25.57
C ALA A 526 5.52 1.05 26.92
N ASP A 527 6.79 1.19 27.27
CA ASP A 527 7.33 0.92 28.61
C ASP A 527 7.06 -0.51 29.12
N GLY A 528 7.04 -1.52 28.24
CA GLY A 528 6.85 -2.93 28.59
C GLY A 528 8.09 -3.59 29.22
N ASP A 529 7.91 -4.59 30.08
CA ASP A 529 9.00 -5.31 30.77
C ASP A 529 9.67 -6.42 29.90
N GLU A 530 9.08 -6.79 28.76
CA GLU A 530 9.63 -7.74 27.76
C GLU A 530 9.49 -7.14 26.34
N ASP A 531 9.14 -7.93 25.32
CA ASP A 531 9.01 -7.46 23.93
C ASP A 531 7.70 -6.67 23.71
N GLY A 532 7.70 -5.76 22.74
CA GLY A 532 6.46 -5.06 22.36
C GLY A 532 5.47 -6.01 21.71
N VAL A 533 5.90 -6.61 20.61
CA VAL A 533 5.17 -7.69 19.92
C VAL A 533 6.08 -8.91 19.81
N TYR A 534 5.62 -10.05 20.30
CA TYR A 534 6.36 -11.31 20.25
C TYR A 534 5.60 -12.38 19.46
N VAL A 535 6.26 -13.01 18.49
CA VAL A 535 5.65 -14.04 17.64
C VAL A 535 6.44 -15.35 17.68
N THR A 536 5.73 -16.46 17.86
CA THR A 536 6.31 -17.81 17.77
C THR A 536 5.55 -18.63 16.74
N VAL A 537 6.28 -19.25 15.80
CA VAL A 537 5.71 -20.15 14.78
C VAL A 537 6.43 -21.49 14.83
N ASP A 538 5.68 -22.57 15.07
CA ASP A 538 6.20 -23.93 15.26
C ASP A 538 5.31 -24.97 14.51
N THR A 539 5.84 -26.17 14.25
CA THR A 539 5.09 -27.39 13.92
C THR A 539 4.19 -27.23 12.68
N ALA A 540 4.81 -26.79 11.58
CA ALA A 540 4.15 -26.54 10.30
C ALA A 540 3.01 -25.50 10.34
N ALA A 541 3.02 -24.58 11.31
CA ALA A 541 2.10 -23.46 11.38
C ALA A 541 2.50 -22.30 10.46
N THR A 542 1.57 -21.37 10.27
CA THR A 542 1.79 -20.13 9.53
C THR A 542 1.22 -18.94 10.31
N ILE A 543 2.01 -17.87 10.40
CA ILE A 543 1.52 -16.55 10.83
C ILE A 543 1.84 -15.54 9.74
N ASN A 544 0.81 -14.86 9.24
CA ASN A 544 0.94 -13.69 8.40
C ASN A 544 0.60 -12.47 9.26
N LEU A 545 1.59 -11.61 9.53
CA LEU A 545 1.46 -10.45 10.39
C LEU A 545 1.54 -9.16 9.57
N LEU A 546 0.54 -8.29 9.72
CA LEU A 546 0.54 -6.91 9.25
C LEU A 546 0.65 -5.97 10.45
N MET A 547 1.64 -5.08 10.46
CA MET A 547 1.78 -3.96 11.39
C MET A 547 1.71 -2.66 10.61
N ASP A 548 0.64 -1.87 10.80
CA ASP A 548 0.47 -0.57 10.14
C ASP A 548 0.20 0.54 11.16
N ASN A 549 1.01 1.59 11.15
CA ASN A 549 0.95 2.67 12.13
C ASN A 549 1.01 2.16 13.58
N VAL A 550 1.99 1.29 13.86
CA VAL A 550 2.28 0.78 15.20
C VAL A 550 3.48 1.53 15.78
N ASP A 551 3.34 2.06 16.99
CA ASP A 551 4.41 2.73 17.73
C ASP A 551 4.80 1.89 18.94
N VAL A 552 5.98 1.27 18.89
CA VAL A 552 6.57 0.48 19.97
C VAL A 552 7.75 1.24 20.55
N SER A 553 7.67 1.59 21.83
CA SER A 553 8.76 2.33 22.47
C SER A 553 9.05 2.00 23.93
N GLY A 554 10.31 2.12 24.32
CA GLY A 554 10.71 2.01 25.73
C GLY A 554 10.54 0.62 26.35
N VAL A 555 10.36 -0.43 25.55
CA VAL A 555 10.23 -1.79 26.08
C VAL A 555 11.61 -2.36 26.46
N ALA A 556 11.64 -3.24 27.47
CA ALA A 556 12.89 -3.81 27.97
C ALA A 556 13.45 -4.97 27.13
N GLY A 557 12.63 -5.52 26.22
CA GLY A 557 13.03 -6.45 25.18
C GLY A 557 13.20 -5.77 23.82
N ASN A 558 12.86 -6.49 22.75
CA ASN A 558 12.81 -5.99 21.37
C ASN A 558 11.48 -5.28 21.10
N GLY A 559 11.48 -4.31 20.18
CA GLY A 559 10.22 -3.71 19.72
C GLY A 559 9.31 -4.76 19.07
N PHE A 560 9.86 -5.50 18.12
CA PHE A 560 9.30 -6.75 17.61
C PHE A 560 10.33 -7.87 17.77
N GLY A 561 9.91 -9.01 18.32
CA GLY A 561 10.76 -10.18 18.49
C GLY A 561 10.06 -11.45 18.00
N THR A 562 10.84 -12.42 17.53
CA THR A 562 10.30 -13.70 17.09
C THR A 562 11.17 -14.88 17.49
N ASP A 563 10.55 -16.06 17.51
CA ASP A 563 11.20 -17.37 17.49
C ASP A 563 10.48 -18.24 16.46
N VAL A 564 11.10 -18.46 15.30
CA VAL A 564 10.58 -19.36 14.26
C VAL A 564 11.42 -20.63 14.23
N SER A 565 10.84 -21.72 14.71
CA SER A 565 11.53 -23.00 14.85
C SER A 565 10.76 -24.15 14.17
N PHE A 566 11.49 -25.19 13.78
CA PHE A 566 10.99 -26.48 13.26
C PHE A 566 10.48 -26.55 11.79
N PHE A 567 10.54 -27.76 11.23
CA PHE A 567 10.24 -28.07 9.82
C PHE A 567 8.89 -27.53 9.30
N ASN A 568 8.92 -26.87 8.14
CA ASN A 568 7.76 -26.40 7.35
C ASN A 568 6.90 -25.29 7.97
N THR A 569 7.43 -24.48 8.90
CA THR A 569 6.74 -23.27 9.37
C THR A 569 6.90 -22.11 8.40
N THR A 570 6.02 -21.12 8.48
CA THR A 570 6.11 -19.90 7.66
C THR A 570 5.73 -18.66 8.47
N LEU A 571 6.62 -17.67 8.47
CA LEU A 571 6.37 -16.34 9.04
C LEU A 571 6.42 -15.29 7.92
N ALA A 572 5.34 -14.59 7.67
CA ALA A 572 5.34 -13.40 6.82
C ALA A 572 5.06 -12.17 7.68
N VAL A 573 5.90 -11.14 7.58
CA VAL A 573 5.75 -9.90 8.36
C VAL A 573 5.81 -8.69 7.42
N ASP A 574 4.72 -7.94 7.39
CA ASP A 574 4.61 -6.67 6.68
C ASP A 574 4.54 -5.53 7.71
N VAL A 575 5.47 -4.57 7.63
CA VAL A 575 5.56 -3.41 8.53
C VAL A 575 5.48 -2.12 7.73
N PHE A 576 4.48 -1.30 8.01
CA PHE A 576 4.25 -0.02 7.34
C PHE A 576 4.04 1.11 8.33
N ASN A 577 4.56 2.30 8.00
CA ASN A 577 4.30 3.54 8.75
C ASN A 577 4.54 3.41 10.26
N SER A 578 5.45 2.52 10.68
CA SER A 578 5.57 2.09 12.08
C SER A 578 6.89 2.57 12.70
N SER A 579 6.90 2.70 14.02
CA SER A 579 8.03 3.20 14.81
C SER A 579 8.41 2.17 15.87
N PHE A 580 9.69 1.80 15.92
CA PHE A 580 10.27 0.92 16.92
C PHE A 580 11.47 1.63 17.53
N SER A 581 11.25 2.34 18.64
CA SER A 581 12.26 3.26 19.16
C SER A 581 12.50 3.17 20.66
N ASN A 582 13.71 3.49 21.11
CA ASN A 582 14.05 3.51 22.54
C ASN A 582 13.86 2.15 23.24
N ASN A 583 13.85 1.04 22.50
CA ASN A 583 13.74 -0.29 23.08
C ASN A 583 15.12 -0.73 23.59
N PHE A 584 15.18 -1.51 24.67
CA PHE A 584 16.47 -1.94 25.23
C PHE A 584 17.17 -3.03 24.38
N GLY A 585 16.39 -3.86 23.69
CA GLY A 585 16.85 -4.81 22.68
C GLY A 585 17.00 -4.19 21.29
N ASP A 586 16.68 -4.97 20.26
CA ASP A 586 16.61 -4.51 18.87
C ASP A 586 15.27 -3.79 18.61
N GLY A 587 15.22 -2.93 17.60
CA GLY A 587 13.95 -2.38 17.12
C GLY A 587 13.06 -3.50 16.55
N PHE A 588 13.64 -4.33 15.70
CA PHE A 588 12.98 -5.45 15.04
C PHE A 588 13.93 -6.64 14.94
N PHE A 589 13.54 -7.79 15.50
CA PHE A 589 14.34 -9.00 15.54
C PHE A 589 13.57 -10.19 14.96
N VAL A 590 14.14 -10.81 13.93
CA VAL A 590 13.68 -12.08 13.39
C VAL A 590 14.74 -13.15 13.53
N GLU A 591 14.37 -14.29 14.11
CA GLU A 591 15.20 -15.50 14.14
C GLU A 591 14.44 -16.66 13.50
N ARG A 592 15.08 -17.28 12.51
CA ARG A 592 14.60 -18.46 11.81
C ARG A 592 15.57 -19.61 11.99
N VAL A 593 15.04 -20.79 12.31
CA VAL A 593 15.79 -22.05 12.47
C VAL A 593 15.18 -23.18 11.60
N ASP A 594 16.00 -24.15 11.19
CA ASP A 594 15.62 -25.37 10.43
C ASP A 594 15.00 -25.08 9.04
N ASP A 595 14.23 -25.99 8.44
CA ASP A 595 13.58 -25.84 7.12
C ASP A 595 12.31 -24.94 7.17
N SER A 596 12.40 -23.78 7.81
CA SER A 596 11.33 -22.79 7.95
C SER A 596 11.41 -21.71 6.86
N GLY A 597 10.28 -21.15 6.43
CA GLY A 597 10.24 -20.02 5.48
C GLY A 597 9.96 -18.68 6.18
N PHE A 598 10.55 -17.59 5.69
CA PHE A 598 10.17 -16.25 6.11
C PHE A 598 10.16 -15.24 4.97
N SER A 599 9.31 -14.22 5.10
CA SER A 599 9.25 -13.04 4.22
C SER A 599 9.06 -11.80 5.08
N ILE A 600 9.92 -10.79 4.89
CA ILE A 600 9.88 -9.55 5.67
C ILE A 600 9.79 -8.39 4.70
N ASN A 601 8.73 -7.59 4.80
CA ASN A 601 8.55 -6.37 4.02
C ASN A 601 8.43 -5.20 4.99
N ILE A 602 9.34 -4.24 4.91
CA ILE A 602 9.36 -3.06 5.76
C ILE A 602 9.33 -1.82 4.88
N ALA A 603 8.35 -0.95 5.05
CA ALA A 603 8.35 0.33 4.35
C ALA A 603 7.88 1.51 5.19
N ASP A 604 8.45 2.68 4.87
CA ASP A 604 8.09 3.97 5.49
C ASP A 604 8.12 3.93 7.04
N SER A 605 9.07 3.19 7.61
CA SER A 605 9.14 2.86 9.04
C SER A 605 10.47 3.27 9.69
N THR A 606 10.49 3.41 11.01
CA THR A 606 11.66 3.92 11.76
C THR A 606 12.08 2.97 12.88
N PHE A 607 13.38 2.65 12.98
CA PHE A 607 13.97 1.74 13.96
C PHE A 607 15.13 2.43 14.70
N ASP A 608 14.79 3.34 15.61
CA ASP A 608 15.74 4.35 16.08
C ASP A 608 16.01 4.31 17.59
N ASN A 609 17.25 4.65 17.99
CA ASN A 609 17.67 4.77 19.38
C ASN A 609 17.43 3.49 20.20
N ASN A 610 17.56 2.31 19.59
CA ASN A 610 17.44 1.03 20.29
C ASN A 610 18.77 0.67 20.96
N GLY A 611 18.69 -0.07 22.08
CA GLY A 611 19.82 -0.45 22.92
C GLY A 611 20.73 -1.51 22.30
N ARG A 612 20.33 -2.08 21.15
CA ARG A 612 21.14 -2.94 20.29
C ARG A 612 21.06 -2.46 18.84
N ASN A 613 20.44 -3.22 17.94
CA ASN A 613 20.37 -2.93 16.51
C ASN A 613 19.04 -2.29 16.12
N GLY A 614 18.98 -1.66 14.95
CA GLY A 614 17.71 -1.22 14.36
C GLY A 614 16.87 -2.43 13.92
N VAL A 615 17.41 -3.18 12.97
CA VAL A 615 16.80 -4.40 12.42
C VAL A 615 17.82 -5.55 12.44
N SER A 616 17.41 -6.72 12.91
CA SER A 616 18.21 -7.94 12.95
C SER A 616 17.44 -9.12 12.38
N ILE A 617 18.03 -9.83 11.41
CA ILE A 617 17.43 -11.00 10.74
C ILE A 617 18.43 -12.14 10.71
N PHE A 618 18.17 -13.18 11.48
CA PHE A 618 19.04 -14.34 11.64
C PHE A 618 18.39 -15.59 11.05
N SER A 619 19.14 -16.36 10.27
CA SER A 619 18.65 -17.57 9.61
C SER A 619 19.61 -18.76 9.73
N TYR A 620 19.21 -19.80 10.45
CA TYR A 620 20.02 -20.98 10.77
C TYR A 620 19.47 -22.26 10.12
N ASN A 621 20.36 -23.17 9.68
CA ASN A 621 20.09 -24.60 9.38
C ASN A 621 18.97 -24.92 8.37
N GLY A 622 18.94 -24.29 7.18
CA GLY A 622 17.89 -24.52 6.18
C GLY A 622 18.37 -25.17 4.89
N ARG A 623 17.67 -26.21 4.42
CA ARG A 623 17.80 -26.73 3.05
C ARG A 623 16.82 -26.05 2.08
N VAL A 624 15.83 -25.34 2.61
CA VAL A 624 14.87 -24.55 1.83
C VAL A 624 15.48 -23.18 1.50
N PRO A 625 15.67 -22.87 0.21
CA PRO A 625 16.19 -21.57 -0.20
C PRO A 625 15.10 -20.49 -0.14
N ASN A 626 15.51 -19.27 0.23
CA ASN A 626 14.85 -17.97 0.09
C ASN A 626 14.12 -17.45 1.34
N GLY A 627 14.89 -16.84 2.26
CA GLY A 627 14.36 -15.73 3.04
C GLY A 627 14.33 -14.48 2.16
N MET A 628 13.16 -13.85 2.00
CA MET A 628 13.02 -12.58 1.25
C MET A 628 12.93 -11.43 2.25
N VAL A 629 13.71 -10.38 2.01
CA VAL A 629 13.77 -9.18 2.86
C VAL A 629 13.74 -7.95 1.97
N ASP A 630 12.63 -7.23 1.99
CA ASP A 630 12.47 -5.97 1.28
C ASP A 630 12.38 -4.83 2.31
N ILE A 631 13.33 -3.90 2.30
CA ILE A 631 13.30 -2.72 3.18
C ILE A 631 13.39 -1.46 2.34
N VAL A 632 12.37 -0.59 2.44
CA VAL A 632 12.28 0.59 1.55
C VAL A 632 11.84 1.85 2.30
N ARG A 633 12.49 2.99 2.03
CA ARG A 633 12.15 4.30 2.65
C ARG A 633 12.08 4.25 4.18
N SER A 634 12.95 3.47 4.82
CA SER A 634 12.97 3.30 6.27
C SER A 634 14.22 3.91 6.90
N SER A 635 14.14 4.27 8.19
CA SER A 635 15.30 4.76 8.96
C SER A 635 15.76 3.76 10.00
N MET A 636 17.08 3.67 10.18
CA MET A 636 17.71 2.88 11.24
C MET A 636 18.82 3.73 11.86
N SER A 637 18.45 4.52 12.85
CA SER A 637 19.27 5.63 13.33
C SER A 637 19.57 5.56 14.82
N ASP A 638 20.74 6.04 15.24
CA ASP A 638 21.09 6.18 16.68
C ASP A 638 21.04 4.87 17.48
N ASN A 639 21.07 3.70 16.82
CA ASN A 639 21.08 2.43 17.53
C ASN A 639 22.45 2.18 18.16
N ALA A 640 22.48 1.54 19.33
CA ALA A 640 23.71 1.36 20.08
C ALA A 640 24.76 0.52 19.33
N ASN A 641 24.31 -0.39 18.45
CA ASN A 641 25.18 -1.26 17.66
C ASN A 641 24.99 -1.00 16.15
N ILE A 642 24.26 -1.85 15.43
CA ILE A 642 24.20 -1.84 13.97
C ILE A 642 22.84 -1.31 13.50
N GLY A 643 22.81 -0.61 12.37
CA GLY A 643 21.55 -0.25 11.72
C GLY A 643 20.76 -1.48 11.26
N LEU A 644 21.33 -2.21 10.30
CA LEU A 644 20.80 -3.46 9.76
C LEU A 644 21.80 -4.62 9.94
N GLN A 645 21.40 -5.66 10.66
CA GLN A 645 22.18 -6.88 10.82
C GLN A 645 21.49 -8.07 10.14
N LEU A 646 22.23 -8.72 9.27
CA LEU A 646 21.84 -9.94 8.59
C LEU A 646 22.82 -11.05 8.98
N HIS A 647 22.30 -12.22 9.30
CA HIS A 647 23.13 -13.36 9.68
C HIS A 647 22.57 -14.66 9.12
N GLY A 648 23.46 -15.54 8.67
CA GLY A 648 23.05 -16.91 8.44
C GLY A 648 24.09 -17.98 8.74
N GLU A 649 23.61 -19.21 8.89
CA GLU A 649 24.43 -20.42 8.99
C GLU A 649 23.82 -21.61 8.22
N ALA A 650 24.68 -22.52 7.73
CA ALA A 650 24.32 -23.82 7.13
C ALA A 650 23.39 -23.80 5.89
N ASP A 651 23.98 -23.45 4.73
CA ASP A 651 23.38 -23.51 3.37
C ASP A 651 22.14 -22.60 3.14
N VAL A 652 22.08 -21.43 3.80
CA VAL A 652 21.01 -20.44 3.61
C VAL A 652 21.25 -19.55 2.38
N THR A 653 20.16 -19.10 1.75
CA THR A 653 20.16 -18.00 0.75
C THR A 653 19.22 -16.91 1.23
N LEU A 654 19.74 -15.68 1.30
CA LEU A 654 18.97 -14.47 1.63
C LEU A 654 18.88 -13.59 0.39
N ASP A 655 17.65 -13.28 -0.02
CA ASP A 655 17.34 -12.33 -1.07
C ASP A 655 16.92 -11.01 -0.42
N VAL A 656 17.76 -9.99 -0.52
CA VAL A 656 17.65 -8.76 0.26
C VAL A 656 17.69 -7.55 -0.65
N ASP A 657 16.52 -6.93 -0.85
CA ASP A 657 16.38 -5.69 -1.59
C ASP A 657 16.27 -4.49 -0.63
N LEU A 658 17.15 -3.52 -0.80
CA LEU A 658 17.22 -2.31 0.01
C LEU A 658 17.09 -1.08 -0.88
N ALA A 659 16.06 -0.26 -0.67
CA ALA A 659 15.88 0.95 -1.48
C ALA A 659 15.53 2.21 -0.69
N ASP A 660 16.21 3.31 -0.99
CA ASP A 660 15.91 4.64 -0.44
C ASP A 660 15.89 4.69 1.11
N ASN A 661 16.72 3.86 1.78
CA ASN A 661 16.80 3.82 3.25
C ASN A 661 17.83 4.80 3.81
N PHE A 662 17.64 5.20 5.06
CA PHE A 662 18.53 6.09 5.79
C PHE A 662 19.09 5.39 7.04
N ILE A 663 20.36 5.00 7.00
CA ILE A 663 21.01 4.22 8.06
C ILE A 663 22.15 5.07 8.63
N ASN A 664 21.96 5.63 9.82
CA ASN A 664 22.94 6.57 10.33
C ASN A 664 23.22 6.58 11.82
N ARG A 665 24.44 7.01 12.17
CA ARG A 665 24.83 7.23 13.56
C ARG A 665 24.54 6.02 14.43
N ASN A 666 24.77 4.82 13.90
CA ASN A 666 24.71 3.60 14.70
C ASN A 666 26.09 3.36 15.34
N GLY A 667 26.12 2.88 16.58
CA GLY A 667 27.33 2.87 17.41
C GLY A 667 28.45 1.98 16.88
N PHE A 668 28.11 0.85 16.26
CA PHE A 668 29.06 -0.10 15.66
C PHE A 668 29.11 -0.01 14.14
N GLY A 669 28.04 -0.26 13.38
CA GLY A 669 28.12 -0.30 11.90
C GLY A 669 26.80 0.08 11.22
N GLY A 670 26.87 0.38 9.93
CA GLY A 670 25.67 0.68 9.14
C GLY A 670 24.88 -0.58 8.81
N ILE A 671 25.39 -1.35 7.85
CA ILE A 671 24.87 -2.65 7.44
C ILE A 671 25.94 -3.71 7.69
N GLN A 672 25.57 -4.81 8.34
CA GLN A 672 26.45 -5.95 8.55
C GLN A 672 25.77 -7.24 8.08
N MET A 673 26.43 -7.99 7.19
CA MET A 673 26.08 -9.36 6.85
C MET A 673 27.19 -10.31 7.32
N THR A 674 26.84 -11.34 8.09
CA THR A 674 27.80 -12.36 8.54
C THR A 674 27.34 -13.77 8.22
N SER A 675 28.29 -14.64 7.88
CA SER A 675 28.03 -16.07 7.65
C SER A 675 29.12 -16.96 8.25
N ALA A 676 28.72 -18.10 8.82
CA ALA A 676 29.65 -19.11 9.33
C ALA A 676 29.98 -20.21 8.29
N GLU A 677 29.17 -20.34 7.23
CA GLU A 677 29.30 -21.35 6.16
C GLU A 677 28.90 -20.75 4.80
N ARG A 678 28.89 -21.55 3.71
CA ARG A 678 28.60 -21.06 2.34
C ARG A 678 27.16 -20.56 2.21
N ILE A 679 26.98 -19.26 2.44
CA ILE A 679 25.70 -18.56 2.28
C ILE A 679 25.80 -17.62 1.10
N LEU A 680 24.72 -17.56 0.33
CA LEU A 680 24.57 -16.60 -0.75
C LEU A 680 23.67 -15.46 -0.27
N LEU A 681 24.22 -14.25 -0.15
CA LEU A 681 23.46 -13.01 -0.11
C LEU A 681 23.28 -12.53 -1.55
N GLN A 682 22.04 -12.30 -1.96
CA GLN A 682 21.73 -11.74 -3.27
C GLN A 682 20.71 -10.60 -3.14
N GLY A 683 20.66 -9.71 -4.12
CA GLY A 683 19.66 -8.64 -4.18
C GLY A 683 20.18 -7.35 -4.80
N VAL A 684 19.35 -6.32 -4.80
CA VAL A 684 19.67 -4.98 -5.29
C VAL A 684 19.56 -3.96 -4.18
N TRP A 685 20.65 -3.26 -3.91
CA TRP A 685 20.70 -2.17 -2.93
C TRP A 685 20.84 -0.85 -3.67
N GLU A 686 19.79 -0.03 -3.65
CA GLU A 686 19.74 1.21 -4.42
C GLU A 686 19.39 2.45 -3.62
N ARG A 687 20.10 3.56 -3.87
CA ARG A 687 19.79 4.89 -3.30
C ARG A 687 19.71 4.93 -1.77
N ASN A 688 20.42 4.04 -1.08
CA ASN A 688 20.52 4.09 0.38
C ASN A 688 21.56 5.13 0.80
N GLU A 689 21.29 5.80 1.92
CA GLU A 689 22.22 6.73 2.57
C GLU A 689 22.69 6.10 3.89
N ILE A 690 23.96 5.70 3.93
CA ILE A 690 24.59 4.97 5.03
C ILE A 690 25.71 5.83 5.57
N ASN A 691 25.48 6.52 6.69
CA ASN A 691 26.41 7.55 7.13
C ASN A 691 26.67 7.65 8.63
N ASN A 692 27.87 8.14 8.99
CA ASN A 692 28.26 8.41 10.37
C ASN A 692 28.12 7.20 11.31
N ASN A 693 28.21 5.97 10.80
CA ASN A 693 28.17 4.77 11.62
C ASN A 693 29.54 4.49 12.24
N GLY A 694 29.57 3.71 13.32
CA GLY A 694 30.79 3.45 14.09
C GLY A 694 31.18 4.57 15.04
N TYR A 695 30.26 5.47 15.39
CA TYR A 695 30.61 6.65 16.20
C TYR A 695 30.97 6.33 17.66
N ASP A 696 30.68 5.11 18.14
CA ASP A 696 31.06 4.65 19.48
C ASP A 696 32.41 3.91 19.43
N ASP A 697 33.48 4.69 19.67
CA ASP A 697 34.92 4.40 19.66
C ASP A 697 35.36 3.21 20.57
N ALA A 698 34.42 2.49 21.19
CA ALA A 698 34.66 1.45 22.17
C ALA A 698 34.67 0.01 21.61
N VAL A 699 34.19 -0.22 20.38
CA VAL A 699 33.92 -1.59 19.88
C VAL A 699 34.63 -1.96 18.57
N GLY A 700 35.12 -1.02 17.75
CA GLY A 700 35.93 -1.33 16.55
C GLY A 700 35.68 -0.36 15.39
N ASP A 701 36.40 -0.58 14.29
CA ASP A 701 36.31 0.16 13.04
C ASP A 701 34.94 -0.06 12.42
N GLY A 702 34.04 0.89 12.64
CA GLY A 702 32.64 0.74 12.31
C GLY A 702 32.33 1.04 10.86
N ASP A 703 32.29 0.00 10.02
CA ASP A 703 32.08 0.13 8.59
C ASP A 703 30.69 0.68 8.24
N GLY A 704 30.62 1.35 7.09
CA GLY A 704 29.36 1.65 6.44
C GLY A 704 28.63 0.35 6.08
N ILE A 705 29.31 -0.51 5.33
CA ILE A 705 28.81 -1.83 4.91
C ILE A 705 29.91 -2.86 5.15
N PHE A 706 29.60 -3.90 5.94
CA PHE A 706 30.47 -5.05 6.18
C PHE A 706 29.82 -6.34 5.67
N LEU A 707 30.46 -7.01 4.71
CA LEU A 707 29.93 -8.20 4.05
C LEU A 707 30.85 -9.41 4.23
N GLN A 708 30.40 -10.35 5.05
CA GLN A 708 31.13 -11.57 5.36
C GLN A 708 30.37 -12.83 4.89
N SER A 709 30.10 -12.94 3.59
CA SER A 709 29.36 -14.06 2.95
C SER A 709 29.60 -14.15 1.45
N ASN A 710 29.21 -15.24 0.78
CA ASN A 710 29.24 -15.26 -0.70
C ASN A 710 28.18 -14.29 -1.22
N LEU A 711 28.52 -13.49 -2.22
CA LEU A 711 27.62 -12.44 -2.72
C LEU A 711 27.23 -12.69 -4.18
N ASP A 712 26.01 -12.28 -4.52
CA ASP A 712 25.54 -11.95 -5.86
C ASP A 712 24.74 -10.64 -5.75
N LEU A 713 25.48 -9.55 -5.55
CA LEU A 713 24.94 -8.30 -5.00
C LEU A 713 25.21 -7.12 -5.94
N VAL A 714 24.18 -6.32 -6.17
CA VAL A 714 24.27 -5.07 -6.95
C VAL A 714 24.03 -3.88 -6.03
N LEU A 715 25.04 -3.02 -5.88
CA LEU A 715 24.91 -1.72 -5.22
C LEU A 715 24.84 -0.63 -6.29
N THR A 716 23.73 0.11 -6.34
CA THR A 716 23.57 1.20 -7.30
C THR A 716 23.16 2.51 -6.65
N ASP A 717 23.87 3.59 -6.97
CA ASP A 717 23.54 4.94 -6.51
C ASP A 717 23.43 5.08 -4.98
N ASN A 718 24.17 4.30 -4.19
CA ASN A 718 24.20 4.46 -2.73
C ASN A 718 25.22 5.53 -2.31
N ASP A 719 24.93 6.19 -1.18
CA ASP A 719 25.82 7.14 -0.51
C ASP A 719 26.33 6.51 0.79
N VAL A 720 27.60 6.10 0.83
CA VAL A 720 28.26 5.53 2.01
C VAL A 720 29.29 6.52 2.53
N LEU A 721 28.94 7.26 3.57
CA LEU A 721 29.62 8.51 3.91
C LEU A 721 30.03 8.61 5.38
N ALA A 722 31.25 9.06 5.64
CA ALA A 722 31.66 9.47 6.98
C ALA A 722 31.54 8.39 8.06
N ASN A 723 31.70 7.10 7.70
CA ASN A 723 31.73 6.02 8.67
C ASN A 723 33.12 5.91 9.34
N ASN A 724 33.16 5.37 10.55
CA ASN A 724 34.37 5.33 11.37
C ASN A 724 35.34 4.21 10.98
N GLY A 725 34.87 3.19 10.26
CA GLY A 725 35.70 2.20 9.57
C GLY A 725 35.70 2.45 8.07
N ASP A 726 35.69 1.36 7.29
CA ASP A 726 35.65 1.42 5.84
C ASP A 726 34.29 1.85 5.31
N GLY A 727 34.27 2.33 4.08
CA GLY A 727 33.02 2.50 3.35
C GLY A 727 32.34 1.15 3.12
N LEU A 728 33.04 0.27 2.40
CA LEU A 728 32.59 -1.08 2.08
C LEU A 728 33.73 -2.08 2.30
N GLN A 729 33.58 -2.92 3.31
CA GLN A 729 34.51 -4.01 3.64
C GLN A 729 33.87 -5.35 3.24
N VAL A 730 34.62 -6.17 2.50
CA VAL A 730 34.19 -7.50 2.06
C VAL A 730 35.22 -8.56 2.46
N GLU A 731 34.75 -9.53 3.23
CA GLU A 731 35.57 -10.60 3.80
C GLU A 731 35.01 -11.99 3.46
N ILE A 732 35.76 -12.82 2.72
CA ILE A 732 35.23 -14.13 2.30
C ILE A 732 35.87 -15.32 3.02
N PHE A 733 35.01 -16.26 3.43
CA PHE A 733 35.37 -17.53 4.05
C PHE A 733 35.09 -18.72 3.12
N GLY A 734 36.08 -19.59 2.96
CA GLY A 734 35.97 -20.88 2.29
C GLY A 734 36.11 -20.83 0.77
N ALA A 735 35.76 -21.94 0.11
CA ALA A 735 35.76 -22.02 -1.34
C ALA A 735 34.48 -21.38 -1.91
N ALA A 736 34.56 -20.16 -2.42
CA ALA A 736 33.40 -19.33 -2.76
C ALA A 736 33.64 -18.44 -3.98
N SER A 737 32.57 -18.14 -4.72
CA SER A 737 32.56 -17.11 -5.74
C SER A 737 31.66 -15.97 -5.28
N THR A 738 32.18 -14.75 -5.31
CA THR A 738 31.50 -13.52 -4.94
C THR A 738 31.37 -12.65 -6.18
N ILE A 739 30.16 -12.22 -6.50
CA ILE A 739 29.86 -11.26 -7.55
C ILE A 739 29.39 -9.97 -6.88
N LEU A 740 30.03 -8.86 -7.22
CA LEU A 740 29.73 -7.54 -6.66
C LEU A 740 29.75 -6.48 -7.76
N ASP A 741 28.60 -5.89 -8.04
CA ASP A 741 28.48 -4.79 -9.00
C ASP A 741 28.27 -3.46 -8.25
N LEU A 742 29.17 -2.49 -8.45
CA LEU A 742 29.14 -1.17 -7.84
C LEU A 742 28.90 -0.07 -8.89
N ASN A 743 27.65 0.35 -9.07
CA ASN A 743 27.27 1.30 -10.12
C ASN A 743 26.86 2.67 -9.57
N GLY A 744 27.63 3.73 -9.87
CA GLY A 744 27.32 5.11 -9.45
C GLY A 744 27.27 5.32 -7.93
N ASN A 745 27.98 4.52 -7.14
CA ASN A 745 28.02 4.69 -5.69
C ASN A 745 28.97 5.82 -5.28
N ARG A 746 28.67 6.50 -4.17
CA ARG A 746 29.55 7.49 -3.55
C ARG A 746 30.01 6.99 -2.20
N ILE A 747 31.27 6.57 -2.12
CA ILE A 747 31.87 5.98 -0.94
C ILE A 747 33.00 6.88 -0.46
N ASN A 748 32.65 7.85 0.39
CA ASN A 748 33.52 9.01 0.65
C ASN A 748 33.59 9.40 2.13
N ASN A 749 34.71 10.01 2.52
CA ASN A 749 34.95 10.56 3.86
C ASN A 749 34.95 9.51 4.99
N ASN A 750 35.11 8.23 4.68
CA ASN A 750 35.22 7.19 5.70
C ASN A 750 36.61 7.22 6.34
N LEU A 751 36.74 6.85 7.62
CA LEU A 751 38.03 6.89 8.31
C LEU A 751 38.93 5.67 8.00
N GLY A 752 38.37 4.64 7.38
CA GLY A 752 39.11 3.54 6.76
C GLY A 752 39.24 3.73 5.25
N ALA A 753 39.37 2.63 4.51
CA ALA A 753 39.37 2.62 3.05
C ALA A 753 37.97 2.92 2.47
N GLY A 754 37.93 3.34 1.21
CA GLY A 754 36.66 3.43 0.47
C GLY A 754 36.07 2.03 0.26
N PHE A 755 36.86 1.15 -0.33
CA PHE A 755 36.55 -0.27 -0.50
C PHE A 755 37.73 -1.11 -0.03
N ASP A 756 37.46 -2.15 0.75
CA ASP A 756 38.46 -3.16 1.10
C ASP A 756 37.94 -4.57 0.82
N TRP A 757 38.78 -5.34 0.14
CA TRP A 757 38.59 -6.76 -0.11
C TRP A 757 39.70 -7.59 0.54
N GLU A 758 39.28 -8.49 1.42
CA GLU A 758 40.15 -9.48 2.03
C GLU A 758 39.66 -10.92 1.82
N SER A 759 40.57 -11.79 1.38
CA SER A 759 40.39 -13.24 1.45
C SER A 759 41.03 -13.80 2.72
N ILE A 760 40.23 -14.44 3.58
CA ILE A 760 40.70 -14.85 4.91
C ILE A 760 41.17 -16.31 4.93
N PHE A 761 40.40 -17.23 4.32
CA PHE A 761 40.77 -18.65 4.21
C PHE A 761 39.99 -19.36 3.09
N GLY A 762 40.66 -20.00 2.12
CA GLY A 762 39.97 -20.91 1.18
C GLY A 762 40.45 -20.78 -0.26
N SER A 763 39.55 -21.02 -1.21
CA SER A 763 39.73 -20.69 -2.63
C SER A 763 38.62 -19.72 -3.00
N SER A 764 38.87 -18.43 -2.86
CA SER A 764 37.92 -17.36 -3.15
C SER A 764 38.08 -16.85 -4.59
N LEU A 765 36.96 -16.47 -5.20
CA LEU A 765 36.94 -15.74 -6.45
C LEU A 765 36.10 -14.47 -6.26
N LEU A 766 36.71 -13.30 -6.35
CA LEU A 766 35.98 -12.04 -6.53
C LEU A 766 35.79 -11.78 -8.01
N LEU A 767 34.55 -11.53 -8.43
CA LEU A 767 34.20 -10.94 -9.71
C LEU A 767 33.52 -9.60 -9.42
N MET A 768 34.21 -8.51 -9.72
CA MET A 768 33.75 -7.17 -9.40
C MET A 768 33.68 -6.30 -10.65
N ASP A 769 32.59 -5.55 -10.77
CA ASP A 769 32.41 -4.51 -11.78
C ASP A 769 32.08 -3.19 -11.09
N VAL A 770 32.85 -2.16 -11.38
CA VAL A 770 32.61 -0.79 -10.91
C VAL A 770 32.40 0.07 -12.13
N ASP A 771 31.24 0.70 -12.24
CA ASP A 771 30.91 1.55 -13.39
C ASP A 771 30.12 2.78 -12.94
N ALA A 772 29.93 3.72 -13.86
CA ALA A 772 28.93 4.76 -13.71
C ALA A 772 27.52 4.16 -13.79
N SER A 773 26.61 4.69 -12.98
CA SER A 773 25.19 4.43 -13.15
C SER A 773 24.59 5.32 -14.25
N ALA A 774 23.30 5.13 -14.52
CA ALA A 774 22.54 6.06 -15.36
C ALA A 774 22.45 7.49 -14.76
N THR A 775 22.76 7.68 -13.47
CA THR A 775 22.56 8.95 -12.77
C THR A 775 23.86 9.65 -12.35
N ARG A 776 24.95 8.91 -12.11
CA ARG A 776 26.25 9.45 -11.69
C ARG A 776 27.40 8.45 -11.89
N ILE A 777 28.61 8.98 -11.82
CA ILE A 777 29.86 8.21 -11.75
C ILE A 777 30.05 7.58 -10.37
N SER A 778 30.79 6.48 -10.30
CA SER A 778 31.25 5.91 -9.03
C SER A 778 32.38 6.75 -8.42
N GLN A 779 32.38 6.88 -7.09
CA GLN A 779 33.31 7.74 -6.36
C GLN A 779 33.84 7.05 -5.10
N PHE A 780 35.17 7.06 -4.93
CA PHE A 780 35.88 6.57 -3.75
C PHE A 780 36.82 7.68 -3.26
N ASN A 781 36.25 8.71 -2.63
CA ASN A 781 36.95 9.98 -2.44
C ASN A 781 37.05 10.43 -0.97
N ASN A 782 38.17 11.06 -0.61
CA ASN A 782 38.41 11.67 0.71
C ASN A 782 38.33 10.68 1.87
N ASN A 783 38.62 9.40 1.66
CA ASN A 783 38.72 8.43 2.75
C ASN A 783 40.10 8.57 3.44
N ASP A 784 40.18 8.32 4.75
CA ASP A 784 41.45 8.42 5.49
C ASP A 784 42.38 7.21 5.22
N GLY A 785 41.83 6.09 4.78
CA GLY A 785 42.58 4.96 4.20
C GLY A 785 42.80 5.12 2.70
N ASP A 786 42.92 4.00 1.99
CA ASP A 786 43.03 4.00 0.53
C ASP A 786 41.67 4.19 -0.14
N GLY A 787 41.66 4.51 -1.44
CA GLY A 787 40.43 4.57 -2.22
C GLY A 787 39.81 3.18 -2.39
N MET A 788 40.60 2.23 -2.90
CA MET A 788 40.23 0.83 -3.06
C MET A 788 41.41 -0.09 -2.74
N GLU A 789 41.16 -1.13 -1.96
CA GLU A 789 42.15 -2.13 -1.54
C GLU A 789 41.75 -3.53 -2.01
N PHE A 790 42.72 -4.28 -2.53
CA PHE A 790 42.53 -5.65 -2.96
C PHE A 790 43.66 -6.54 -2.47
N ARG A 791 43.30 -7.52 -1.65
CA ARG A 791 44.21 -8.57 -1.20
C ARG A 791 43.85 -9.94 -1.74
N SER A 792 44.79 -10.58 -2.44
CA SER A 792 44.68 -11.97 -2.89
C SER A 792 45.77 -12.82 -2.21
N ASN A 793 45.38 -13.84 -1.44
CA ASN A 793 46.27 -14.63 -0.58
C ASN A 793 46.01 -16.14 -0.68
N GLY A 794 46.77 -16.85 -1.52
CA GLY A 794 46.59 -18.27 -1.78
C GLY A 794 47.52 -19.14 -0.93
N LEU A 795 47.00 -19.74 0.13
CA LEU A 795 47.74 -20.76 0.88
C LEU A 795 48.07 -21.96 -0.03
N SER A 796 49.29 -22.48 0.05
CA SER A 796 49.77 -23.57 -0.81
C SER A 796 48.75 -24.70 -1.04
N GLY A 797 48.29 -24.83 -2.30
CA GLY A 797 47.29 -25.81 -2.74
C GLY A 797 45.85 -25.31 -2.83
N PHE A 798 45.58 -24.06 -2.47
CA PHE A 798 44.33 -23.34 -2.68
C PHE A 798 44.57 -22.14 -3.60
N ALA A 799 43.70 -21.95 -4.60
CA ALA A 799 43.81 -20.84 -5.54
C ALA A 799 42.80 -19.75 -5.17
N ASP A 800 43.28 -18.66 -4.59
CA ASP A 800 42.55 -17.41 -4.46
C ASP A 800 42.76 -16.56 -5.71
N PHE A 801 41.68 -15.94 -6.18
CA PHE A 801 41.72 -15.15 -7.41
C PHE A 801 40.81 -13.92 -7.32
N VAL A 802 41.34 -12.75 -7.66
CA VAL A 802 40.56 -11.51 -7.74
C VAL A 802 40.43 -11.09 -9.19
N VAL A 803 39.21 -10.76 -9.63
CA VAL A 803 38.95 -10.08 -10.91
C VAL A 803 38.13 -8.83 -10.64
N ALA A 804 38.67 -7.66 -10.96
CA ALA A 804 37.94 -6.41 -10.85
C ALA A 804 38.08 -5.57 -12.13
N THR A 805 36.95 -5.05 -12.60
CA THR A 805 36.90 -4.00 -13.62
C THR A 805 36.47 -2.70 -12.95
N ILE A 806 37.27 -1.65 -13.13
CA ILE A 806 37.06 -0.31 -12.57
C ILE A 806 36.95 0.65 -13.76
N ASN A 807 35.73 1.00 -14.13
CA ASN A 807 35.41 1.85 -15.27
C ASN A 807 34.74 3.16 -14.82
N ASP A 808 34.99 4.25 -15.54
CA ASP A 808 34.30 5.55 -15.35
C ASP A 808 34.20 5.98 -13.86
N THR A 809 35.29 5.79 -13.10
CA THR A 809 35.33 5.95 -11.64
C THR A 809 36.28 7.09 -11.22
N GLU A 810 35.89 7.83 -10.18
CA GLU A 810 36.73 8.84 -9.51
C GLU A 810 37.27 8.29 -8.18
N ILE A 811 38.59 8.25 -8.03
CA ILE A 811 39.30 7.80 -6.81
C ILE A 811 40.30 8.85 -6.37
N ASN A 812 39.83 9.80 -5.56
CA ASN A 812 40.51 11.07 -5.35
C ASN A 812 40.59 11.51 -3.90
N PHE A 813 41.67 12.22 -3.56
CA PHE A 813 41.85 12.88 -2.26
C PHE A 813 41.84 11.95 -1.04
N ASN A 814 42.07 10.65 -1.22
CA ASN A 814 42.22 9.73 -0.09
C ASN A 814 43.56 10.01 0.63
N GLU A 815 43.62 9.88 1.97
CA GLU A 815 44.87 10.13 2.69
C GLU A 815 45.91 9.02 2.43
N GLY A 816 45.46 7.80 2.14
CA GLY A 816 46.26 6.69 1.64
C GLY A 816 46.47 6.72 0.12
N ARG A 817 46.50 5.55 -0.49
CA ARG A 817 46.66 5.32 -1.94
C ARG A 817 45.35 5.48 -2.67
N GLY A 818 45.42 5.63 -4.00
CA GLY A 818 44.24 5.52 -4.84
C GLY A 818 43.75 4.07 -4.87
N VAL A 819 44.57 3.18 -5.42
CA VAL A 819 44.31 1.73 -5.50
C VAL A 819 45.51 0.95 -4.97
N ASP A 820 45.30 0.08 -3.99
CA ASP A 820 46.33 -0.81 -3.44
C ASP A 820 46.04 -2.28 -3.76
N LEU A 821 47.04 -2.96 -4.33
CA LEU A 821 46.95 -4.30 -4.88
C LEU A 821 48.04 -5.18 -4.28
N LEU A 822 47.65 -6.19 -3.50
CA LEU A 822 48.58 -7.14 -2.91
C LEU A 822 48.23 -8.57 -3.36
N THR A 823 49.14 -9.18 -4.14
CA THR A 823 49.09 -10.61 -4.51
C THR A 823 50.20 -11.36 -3.78
N GLN A 824 49.83 -12.36 -2.97
CA GLN A 824 50.76 -13.11 -2.12
C GLN A 824 50.68 -14.62 -2.33
N GLU A 825 51.76 -15.34 -2.02
CA GLU A 825 51.83 -16.81 -2.06
C GLU A 825 51.34 -17.39 -3.41
N ASP A 826 50.44 -18.38 -3.41
CA ASP A 826 49.89 -19.03 -4.61
C ASP A 826 48.57 -18.37 -5.09
N ALA A 827 48.47 -17.03 -5.02
CA ALA A 827 47.28 -16.29 -5.45
C ALA A 827 47.38 -15.72 -6.86
N GLY A 828 46.22 -15.39 -7.43
CA GLY A 828 46.11 -14.64 -8.68
C GLY A 828 45.27 -13.36 -8.55
N MET A 829 45.51 -12.40 -9.44
CA MET A 829 44.76 -11.15 -9.50
C MET A 829 44.72 -10.62 -10.95
N GLU A 830 43.56 -10.15 -11.39
CA GLU A 830 43.36 -9.42 -12.64
C GLU A 830 42.58 -8.13 -12.38
N ILE A 831 43.21 -6.99 -12.60
CA ILE A 831 42.59 -5.67 -12.40
C ILE A 831 42.63 -4.89 -13.71
N TYR A 832 41.47 -4.39 -14.13
CA TYR A 832 41.31 -3.55 -15.31
C TYR A 832 40.79 -2.18 -14.87
N ILE A 833 41.57 -1.13 -15.08
CA ILE A 833 41.21 0.27 -14.78
C ILE A 833 41.07 0.99 -16.12
N THR A 834 39.86 1.46 -16.43
CA THR A 834 39.55 2.13 -17.70
C THR A 834 38.76 3.41 -17.48
N ASP A 835 39.00 4.41 -18.33
CA ASP A 835 38.22 5.66 -18.35
C ASP A 835 38.09 6.36 -16.97
N SER A 836 39.04 6.13 -16.07
CA SER A 836 38.95 6.51 -14.65
C SER A 836 39.93 7.63 -14.28
N GLN A 837 39.61 8.35 -13.21
CA GLN A 837 40.45 9.39 -12.64
C GLN A 837 40.92 9.00 -11.24
N ILE A 838 42.23 8.89 -11.04
CA ILE A 838 42.87 8.58 -9.76
C ILE A 838 43.82 9.71 -9.41
N SER A 839 43.38 10.65 -8.58
CA SER A 839 44.12 11.90 -8.38
C SER A 839 44.21 12.40 -6.95
N ALA A 840 45.32 13.08 -6.64
CA ALA A 840 45.51 13.79 -5.38
C ALA A 840 45.39 12.90 -4.11
N ASN A 841 45.66 11.60 -4.22
CA ASN A 841 45.77 10.71 -3.06
C ASN A 841 47.10 10.97 -2.31
N GLY A 842 47.14 10.73 -1.00
CA GLY A 842 48.27 11.09 -0.13
C GLY A 842 49.50 10.19 -0.30
N GLU A 843 49.29 8.94 -0.71
CA GLU A 843 50.30 7.97 -1.14
C GLU A 843 50.20 7.72 -2.65
N GLU A 844 50.59 6.54 -3.13
CA GLU A 844 50.61 6.23 -4.56
C GLU A 844 49.23 6.31 -5.22
N GLY A 845 49.19 6.63 -6.52
CA GLY A 845 47.95 6.54 -7.30
C GLY A 845 47.50 5.09 -7.44
N VAL A 846 48.40 4.23 -7.92
CA VAL A 846 48.20 2.77 -7.97
C VAL A 846 49.46 2.10 -7.43
N TYR A 847 49.33 1.26 -6.42
CA TYR A 847 50.43 0.50 -5.81
C TYR A 847 50.15 -1.00 -5.97
N LEU A 848 51.09 -1.72 -6.55
CA LEU A 848 51.00 -3.16 -6.77
C LEU A 848 52.21 -3.86 -6.18
N VAL A 849 51.95 -4.88 -5.36
CA VAL A 849 52.97 -5.80 -4.85
C VAL A 849 52.57 -7.24 -5.19
N ASN A 850 53.41 -7.90 -6.00
CA ASN A 850 53.29 -9.33 -6.30
C ASN A 850 54.45 -10.07 -5.63
N THR A 851 54.18 -10.90 -4.63
CA THR A 851 55.20 -11.44 -3.72
C THR A 851 54.97 -12.90 -3.35
N ALA A 852 56.06 -13.66 -3.16
CA ALA A 852 56.00 -15.02 -2.63
C ALA A 852 55.77 -15.06 -1.11
N SER A 853 55.89 -13.92 -0.43
CA SER A 853 55.76 -13.81 1.03
C SER A 853 54.30 -13.64 1.46
N GLY A 854 53.80 -14.57 2.27
CA GLY A 854 52.51 -14.43 2.97
C GLY A 854 52.53 -13.54 4.20
N THR A 855 53.70 -13.00 4.58
CA THR A 855 53.82 -12.07 5.74
C THR A 855 53.81 -10.60 5.33
N GLN A 856 53.86 -10.31 4.03
CA GLN A 856 53.66 -8.96 3.49
C GLN A 856 52.24 -8.45 3.83
N THR A 857 52.09 -7.16 4.08
CA THR A 857 50.80 -6.50 4.35
C THR A 857 50.63 -5.28 3.42
N GLN A 858 49.38 -4.81 3.26
CA GLN A 858 49.02 -3.63 2.43
C GLN A 858 49.48 -2.31 3.06
N ASP A 859 49.39 -2.16 4.38
CA ASP A 859 49.71 -0.92 5.11
C ASP A 859 51.20 -0.52 5.11
N VAL A 860 52.08 -1.30 4.47
CA VAL A 860 53.51 -1.00 4.47
C VAL A 860 53.79 0.12 3.47
N SER A 861 54.26 1.27 3.98
CA SER A 861 54.75 2.37 3.16
C SER A 861 55.70 1.88 2.07
N SER A 862 55.53 2.42 0.85
CA SER A 862 56.38 2.16 -0.31
C SER A 862 57.88 2.43 -0.07
N SER A 863 58.23 3.25 0.92
CA SER A 863 59.63 3.52 1.30
C SER A 863 60.32 2.40 2.10
N VAL A 864 59.56 1.42 2.60
CA VAL A 864 60.06 0.31 3.44
C VAL A 864 60.43 -0.88 2.57
N ALA A 865 61.48 -1.60 2.96
CA ALA A 865 61.86 -2.85 2.29
C ALA A 865 60.78 -3.92 2.48
N LEU A 866 60.42 -4.60 1.40
CA LEU A 866 59.44 -5.68 1.41
C LEU A 866 60.01 -6.96 2.02
N ALA A 867 59.12 -7.87 2.42
CA ALA A 867 59.49 -9.14 3.05
C ALA A 867 60.22 -10.09 2.07
N ASP A 868 61.24 -10.78 2.58
CA ASP A 868 62.13 -11.72 1.86
C ASP A 868 62.06 -13.17 2.44
N ASP A 869 60.93 -13.52 3.03
CA ASP A 869 60.73 -14.78 3.77
C ASP A 869 59.79 -15.79 3.06
N GLY A 870 59.35 -15.48 1.84
CA GLY A 870 58.45 -16.31 1.05
C GLY A 870 59.00 -17.69 0.72
N LEU A 871 58.10 -18.62 0.43
CA LEU A 871 58.45 -19.93 -0.08
C LEU A 871 58.97 -19.84 -1.51
N ILE A 872 59.86 -20.76 -1.87
CA ILE A 872 60.56 -20.73 -3.15
C ILE A 872 59.64 -21.15 -4.29
N ASP A 873 58.71 -22.08 -4.04
CA ASP A 873 57.86 -22.74 -5.02
C ASP A 873 56.49 -22.09 -5.20
N THR A 874 56.24 -20.93 -4.57
CA THR A 874 54.98 -20.20 -4.76
C THR A 874 54.93 -19.45 -6.08
N ILE A 875 53.72 -19.29 -6.61
CA ILE A 875 53.45 -18.77 -7.96
C ILE A 875 52.42 -17.62 -7.91
N PRO A 876 52.75 -16.46 -7.33
CA PRO A 876 51.89 -15.29 -7.34
C PRO A 876 51.81 -14.72 -8.77
N THR A 877 50.59 -14.49 -9.26
CA THR A 877 50.33 -13.96 -10.61
C THR A 877 49.44 -12.73 -10.60
N THR A 878 49.87 -11.65 -11.24
CA THR A 878 49.03 -10.44 -11.37
C THR A 878 48.96 -9.97 -12.82
N THR A 879 47.75 -9.66 -13.28
CA THR A 879 47.51 -8.87 -14.49
C THR A 879 46.96 -7.51 -14.08
N LEU A 880 47.62 -6.43 -14.51
CA LEU A 880 47.15 -5.06 -14.31
C LEU A 880 47.01 -4.37 -15.66
N VAL A 881 45.82 -3.87 -15.98
CA VAL A 881 45.57 -3.06 -17.17
C VAL A 881 45.08 -1.69 -16.74
N ILE A 882 45.71 -0.64 -17.27
CA ILE A 882 45.31 0.76 -17.13
C ILE A 882 45.18 1.32 -18.54
N ASP A 883 43.97 1.66 -18.98
CA ASP A 883 43.72 2.25 -20.30
C ASP A 883 42.89 3.53 -20.21
N ASN A 884 43.23 4.51 -21.05
CA ASN A 884 42.50 5.78 -21.19
C ASN A 884 42.17 6.48 -19.85
N SER A 885 43.07 6.39 -18.87
CA SER A 885 42.83 6.87 -17.49
C SER A 885 43.78 8.02 -17.12
N GLU A 886 43.38 8.82 -16.13
CA GLU A 886 44.16 9.95 -15.59
C GLU A 886 44.64 9.62 -14.18
N ILE A 887 45.95 9.57 -13.97
CA ILE A 887 46.62 9.30 -12.71
C ILE A 887 47.59 10.44 -12.41
N ASP A 888 47.14 11.45 -11.67
CA ASP A 888 47.89 12.69 -11.46
C ASP A 888 47.86 13.20 -10.02
N ALA A 889 48.85 14.02 -9.66
CA ALA A 889 48.95 14.67 -8.36
C ALA A 889 48.95 13.74 -7.12
N ASN A 890 49.17 12.43 -7.29
CA ASN A 890 49.24 11.48 -6.19
C ASN A 890 50.60 11.55 -5.48
N GLY A 891 50.60 11.17 -4.21
CA GLY A 891 51.77 11.03 -3.37
C GLY A 891 52.14 12.31 -2.63
N THR A 892 53.16 12.17 -1.78
CA THR A 892 53.82 13.28 -1.11
C THR A 892 55.34 13.10 -1.14
N ILE A 893 56.10 14.07 -0.63
CA ILE A 893 57.56 13.99 -0.59
C ILE A 893 58.00 12.76 0.22
N GLY A 894 58.59 11.77 -0.45
CA GLY A 894 59.09 10.53 0.15
C GLY A 894 58.35 9.26 -0.28
N THR A 895 57.19 9.41 -0.92
CA THR A 895 56.46 8.33 -1.60
C THR A 895 57.11 8.00 -2.96
N MET A 896 56.77 6.84 -3.52
CA MET A 896 57.36 6.35 -4.77
C MET A 896 56.70 6.98 -6.01
N GLY A 897 55.39 7.24 -5.97
CA GLY A 897 54.77 8.27 -6.80
C GLY A 897 53.43 7.92 -7.45
N GLY A 898 53.36 7.90 -8.78
CA GLY A 898 52.11 7.68 -9.52
C GLY A 898 51.69 6.21 -9.52
N VAL A 899 52.12 5.48 -10.55
CA VAL A 899 51.92 4.03 -10.65
C VAL A 899 53.19 3.30 -10.19
N VAL A 900 53.07 2.39 -9.24
CA VAL A 900 54.19 1.67 -8.65
C VAL A 900 53.93 0.17 -8.72
N ILE A 901 54.81 -0.56 -9.39
CA ILE A 901 54.72 -2.02 -9.58
C ILE A 901 55.95 -2.66 -8.95
N ARG A 902 55.74 -3.46 -7.92
CA ARG A 902 56.78 -4.20 -7.20
C ARG A 902 56.63 -5.69 -7.40
N VAL A 903 57.68 -6.32 -7.92
CA VAL A 903 57.67 -7.72 -8.33
C VAL A 903 58.73 -8.51 -7.57
N GLY A 904 58.26 -9.40 -6.71
CA GLY A 904 59.08 -10.30 -5.92
C GLY A 904 59.59 -11.49 -6.73
N THR A 905 60.72 -12.04 -6.31
CA THR A 905 61.18 -13.34 -6.83
C THR A 905 60.21 -14.45 -6.45
N SER A 906 59.90 -15.36 -7.38
CA SER A 906 58.99 -16.48 -7.16
C SER A 906 59.28 -17.63 -8.13
N ASP A 907 58.58 -18.76 -7.94
CA ASP A 907 58.56 -19.89 -8.87
C ASP A 907 59.97 -20.46 -9.15
N GLY A 908 60.64 -20.84 -8.06
CA GLY A 908 61.84 -21.66 -8.08
C GLY A 908 61.48 -23.12 -8.36
N GLY A 909 62.18 -23.72 -9.33
CA GLY A 909 61.91 -25.07 -9.79
C GLY A 909 63.11 -26.02 -9.66
N ARG A 910 62.82 -27.32 -9.69
CA ARG A 910 63.82 -28.39 -9.47
C ARG A 910 64.60 -28.82 -10.72
N SER A 911 64.46 -28.12 -11.83
CA SER A 911 65.11 -28.48 -13.10
C SER A 911 66.28 -27.56 -13.40
N TYR A 912 67.50 -28.09 -13.29
CA TYR A 912 68.73 -27.40 -13.70
C TYR A 912 68.90 -27.28 -15.23
N THR A 913 67.91 -27.74 -16.00
CA THR A 913 67.87 -27.69 -17.46
C THR A 913 66.78 -26.76 -17.99
N PHE A 914 65.97 -26.20 -17.09
CA PHE A 914 64.93 -25.24 -17.40
C PHE A 914 65.45 -23.83 -17.11
N ASP A 915 65.13 -22.88 -17.98
CA ASP A 915 65.64 -21.51 -17.94
C ASP A 915 64.86 -20.60 -16.98
N GLY A 916 63.62 -20.97 -16.65
CA GLY A 916 62.75 -20.27 -15.71
C GLY A 916 61.52 -19.60 -16.33
N GLY A 917 61.51 -19.41 -17.66
CA GLY A 917 60.41 -18.78 -18.42
C GLY A 917 60.04 -17.35 -18.01
N TYR A 918 59.08 -16.76 -18.74
CA TYR A 918 58.58 -15.40 -18.51
C TYR A 918 57.18 -15.38 -17.89
N ALA A 919 56.72 -14.23 -17.36
CA ALA A 919 55.38 -14.12 -16.77
C ALA A 919 54.28 -14.52 -17.78
N SER A 920 54.39 -14.08 -19.04
CA SER A 920 53.47 -14.42 -20.14
C SER A 920 53.37 -15.90 -20.48
N ASP A 921 54.32 -16.72 -20.04
CA ASP A 921 54.30 -18.17 -20.27
C ASP A 921 53.50 -18.92 -19.18
N GLY A 922 52.94 -18.18 -18.20
CA GLY A 922 52.17 -18.71 -17.07
C GLY A 922 52.99 -18.97 -15.81
N TYR A 923 54.17 -18.34 -15.68
CA TYR A 923 55.01 -18.41 -14.47
C TYR A 923 54.75 -17.23 -13.53
N GLY A 924 55.13 -17.35 -12.26
CA GLY A 924 54.91 -16.31 -11.24
C GLY A 924 55.53 -14.97 -11.63
N GLY A 925 54.75 -13.90 -11.53
CA GLY A 925 55.12 -12.56 -11.99
C GLY A 925 53.94 -11.66 -12.37
N VAL A 926 54.25 -10.54 -13.03
CA VAL A 926 53.28 -9.50 -13.40
C VAL A 926 53.18 -9.32 -14.91
N ILE A 927 51.96 -9.25 -15.43
CA ILE A 927 51.65 -8.80 -16.79
C ILE A 927 50.96 -7.44 -16.66
N ALA A 928 51.56 -6.39 -17.22
CA ALA A 928 51.05 -5.04 -17.10
C ALA A 928 50.78 -4.40 -18.47
N GLY A 929 49.60 -3.83 -18.66
CA GLY A 929 49.24 -3.04 -19.84
C GLY A 929 48.89 -1.61 -19.43
N LEU A 930 49.76 -0.64 -19.75
CA LEU A 930 49.51 0.77 -19.51
C LEU A 930 49.38 1.43 -20.87
N THR A 931 48.18 1.86 -21.25
CA THR A 931 47.93 2.45 -22.55
C THR A 931 47.08 3.71 -22.52
N ASN A 932 47.35 4.62 -23.46
CA ASN A 932 46.56 5.84 -23.71
C ASN A 932 46.26 6.71 -22.47
N SER A 933 47.08 6.60 -21.42
CA SER A 933 46.78 7.17 -20.10
C SER A 933 47.69 8.35 -19.77
N MET A 934 47.19 9.28 -18.95
CA MET A 934 47.96 10.41 -18.43
C MET A 934 48.45 10.06 -17.03
N LEU A 935 49.77 9.93 -16.86
CA LEU A 935 50.41 9.55 -15.59
C LEU A 935 51.22 10.71 -14.98
N SER A 936 51.15 11.92 -15.54
CA SER A 936 52.07 13.01 -15.18
C SER A 936 51.63 13.78 -13.94
N GLY A 937 52.60 14.38 -13.25
CA GLY A 937 52.34 15.38 -12.19
C GLY A 937 52.20 14.79 -10.80
N ASN A 938 52.53 13.52 -10.62
CA ASN A 938 52.60 12.88 -9.32
C ASN A 938 53.84 13.37 -8.55
N TYR A 939 53.79 13.30 -7.22
CA TYR A 939 54.98 13.41 -6.39
C TYR A 939 55.80 12.12 -6.55
N GLY A 940 57.12 12.15 -6.41
CA GLY A 940 57.95 10.98 -6.72
C GLY A 940 58.14 10.78 -8.22
N GLU A 941 58.09 9.54 -8.69
CA GLU A 941 58.16 9.17 -10.11
C GLU A 941 56.76 8.81 -10.62
N ASP A 942 56.42 9.18 -11.86
CA ASP A 942 55.09 8.90 -12.40
C ASP A 942 54.87 7.40 -12.66
N LEU A 943 55.94 6.67 -12.97
CA LEU A 943 55.95 5.21 -13.04
C LEU A 943 57.20 4.66 -12.34
N VAL A 944 57.01 3.74 -11.41
CA VAL A 944 58.09 2.93 -10.82
C VAL A 944 57.86 1.45 -11.06
N ILE A 945 58.89 0.74 -11.51
CA ILE A 945 58.88 -0.72 -11.56
C ILE A 945 60.10 -1.25 -10.82
N GLU A 946 59.87 -1.99 -9.75
CA GLU A 946 60.91 -2.50 -8.86
C GLU A 946 60.85 -4.01 -8.68
N SER A 947 61.97 -4.68 -8.96
CA SER A 947 62.13 -6.09 -8.61
C SER A 947 62.85 -6.23 -7.26
N PHE A 948 62.42 -7.17 -6.43
CA PHE A 948 63.05 -7.46 -5.14
C PHE A 948 63.09 -8.97 -4.86
N THR A 949 63.95 -9.39 -3.94
CA THR A 949 64.00 -10.79 -3.49
C THR A 949 62.88 -10.99 -2.47
N SER A 950 61.92 -11.89 -2.77
CA SER A 950 60.75 -12.11 -1.91
C SER A 950 60.70 -13.49 -1.26
N THR A 951 61.64 -14.37 -1.61
CA THR A 951 61.78 -15.71 -1.04
C THR A 951 63.00 -15.81 -0.14
N VAL A 952 63.00 -16.83 0.72
CA VAL A 952 64.23 -17.32 1.35
C VAL A 952 65.26 -17.77 0.29
N ASP A 953 66.53 -17.87 0.69
CA ASP A 953 67.59 -18.40 -0.16
C ASP A 953 67.27 -19.84 -0.63
N PRO A 954 67.44 -20.15 -1.93
CA PRO A 954 67.28 -21.51 -2.44
C PRO A 954 68.33 -22.44 -1.84
N PRO A 955 67.97 -23.70 -1.48
CA PRO A 955 68.92 -24.67 -0.95
C PRO A 955 70.15 -24.83 -1.84
N ASP A 956 71.30 -25.00 -1.21
CA ASP A 956 72.55 -25.28 -1.92
C ASP A 956 72.40 -26.56 -2.77
N THR A 957 72.96 -26.53 -3.97
CA THR A 957 72.96 -27.63 -4.92
C THR A 957 73.89 -28.74 -4.42
N ASP A 958 73.33 -29.92 -4.16
CA ASP A 958 74.11 -31.11 -3.79
C ASP A 958 74.47 -31.94 -5.02
N GLY A 959 75.66 -32.53 -5.01
CA GLY A 959 76.08 -33.45 -6.06
C GLY A 959 77.59 -33.49 -6.26
N THR A 960 78.01 -34.15 -7.34
CA THR A 960 79.41 -34.24 -7.74
C THR A 960 79.60 -33.67 -9.13
N TRP A 961 80.48 -32.68 -9.29
CA TRP A 961 80.84 -32.14 -10.59
C TRP A 961 82.36 -32.09 -10.76
N THR A 962 82.90 -33.13 -11.39
CA THR A 962 84.32 -33.36 -11.66
C THR A 962 84.58 -33.64 -13.15
N ASP A 963 85.84 -33.86 -13.53
CA ASP A 963 86.26 -34.24 -14.89
C ASP A 963 85.89 -35.66 -15.32
N ALA A 964 85.26 -36.44 -14.42
CA ALA A 964 84.88 -37.83 -14.64
C ALA A 964 83.39 -38.12 -14.32
N GLU A 965 82.73 -37.27 -13.54
CA GLU A 965 81.41 -37.51 -12.97
C GLU A 965 80.63 -36.20 -12.84
N PHE A 966 79.38 -36.22 -13.33
CA PHE A 966 78.38 -35.17 -13.15
C PHE A 966 77.11 -35.78 -12.59
N THR A 967 76.84 -35.50 -11.32
CA THR A 967 75.61 -35.86 -10.62
C THR A 967 75.08 -34.63 -9.90
N VAL A 968 73.77 -34.42 -10.02
CA VAL A 968 73.03 -33.41 -9.26
C VAL A 968 72.03 -34.19 -8.42
N ASP A 969 72.25 -34.22 -7.10
CA ASP A 969 71.46 -35.00 -6.15
C ASP A 969 70.30 -34.17 -5.60
N ASN A 970 70.51 -32.86 -5.41
CA ASN A 970 69.49 -31.89 -5.05
C ASN A 970 69.75 -30.59 -5.81
N TYR A 971 68.71 -29.98 -6.37
CA TYR A 971 68.78 -28.69 -7.05
C TYR A 971 67.45 -27.96 -6.91
N GLU A 972 67.57 -26.67 -6.64
CA GLU A 972 66.48 -25.71 -6.69
C GLU A 972 67.00 -24.51 -7.50
N SER A 973 66.26 -24.06 -8.51
CA SER A 973 66.65 -22.88 -9.27
C SER A 973 66.58 -21.65 -8.37
N ASP A 974 67.30 -20.60 -8.75
CA ASP A 974 67.06 -19.30 -8.11
C ASP A 974 65.68 -18.80 -8.59
N PRO A 975 64.75 -18.47 -7.68
CA PRO A 975 63.47 -17.86 -8.04
C PRO A 975 63.68 -16.57 -8.83
N LEU A 976 62.74 -16.21 -9.70
CA LEU A 976 62.89 -15.05 -10.59
C LEU A 976 61.81 -14.01 -10.32
N ALA A 977 62.18 -12.73 -10.42
CA ALA A 977 61.22 -11.64 -10.51
C ALA A 977 60.91 -11.42 -12.01
N ARG A 978 59.64 -11.51 -12.40
CA ARG A 978 59.23 -11.49 -13.82
C ARG A 978 58.17 -10.42 -14.09
N ILE A 979 58.41 -9.57 -15.08
CA ILE A 979 57.41 -8.61 -15.53
C ILE A 979 57.41 -8.45 -17.06
N ASP A 980 56.21 -8.45 -17.61
CA ASP A 980 55.92 -8.19 -19.02
C ASP A 980 55.05 -6.95 -19.15
N VAL A 981 55.57 -5.90 -19.77
CA VAL A 981 54.89 -4.61 -19.86
C VAL A 981 54.57 -4.22 -21.31
N VAL A 982 53.32 -3.82 -21.54
CA VAL A 982 52.90 -3.04 -22.72
C VAL A 982 52.75 -1.60 -22.26
N PHE A 983 53.59 -0.69 -22.79
CA PHE A 983 53.55 0.73 -22.43
C PHE A 983 53.45 1.59 -23.70
N HIS A 984 52.25 2.11 -24.01
CA HIS A 984 52.00 2.78 -25.30
C HIS A 984 50.96 3.90 -25.21
N GLY A 985 51.24 5.06 -25.82
CA GLY A 985 50.26 6.15 -25.92
C GLY A 985 50.09 6.94 -24.63
N ASN A 986 50.90 6.67 -23.61
CA ASN A 986 50.85 7.36 -22.32
C ASN A 986 51.63 8.68 -22.33
N THR A 987 51.28 9.58 -21.41
CA THR A 987 52.07 10.77 -21.09
C THR A 987 52.53 10.73 -19.64
N ALA A 988 53.85 10.79 -19.41
CA ALA A 988 54.48 10.84 -18.09
C ALA A 988 55.68 11.80 -18.12
N ASP A 989 56.00 12.43 -16.99
CA ASP A 989 57.14 13.32 -16.81
C ASP A 989 58.39 12.57 -16.29
N SER A 990 58.21 11.45 -15.57
CA SER A 990 59.30 10.74 -14.89
C SER A 990 59.03 9.22 -14.76
N ILE A 991 60.08 8.39 -14.91
CA ILE A 991 59.97 6.93 -14.87
C ILE A 991 61.22 6.35 -14.21
N ASP A 992 61.06 5.54 -13.16
CA ASP A 992 62.15 4.76 -12.54
C ASP A 992 61.94 3.25 -12.72
N VAL A 993 62.80 2.67 -13.54
CA VAL A 993 62.83 1.23 -13.83
C VAL A 993 64.24 0.65 -13.72
N ILE A 994 65.18 1.39 -13.12
CA ILE A 994 66.62 1.13 -13.19
C ILE A 994 67.16 0.95 -11.76
N ASN A 995 66.50 0.11 -10.95
CA ASN A 995 66.86 -0.17 -9.55
C ASN A 995 67.86 -1.34 -9.40
N PHE A 996 68.31 -1.56 -8.16
CA PHE A 996 69.38 -2.50 -7.80
C PHE A 996 69.08 -3.96 -8.18
N GLY A 997 67.80 -4.27 -8.41
CA GLY A 997 67.25 -5.52 -8.91
C GLY A 997 67.33 -6.69 -7.93
N ALA A 998 66.48 -7.69 -8.12
CA ALA A 998 66.46 -8.90 -7.28
C ALA A 998 67.69 -9.80 -7.52
N PHE A 999 68.27 -10.38 -6.45
CA PHE A 999 69.42 -11.28 -6.58
C PHE A 999 69.55 -12.27 -5.40
N TYR A 1000 70.33 -13.34 -5.63
CA TYR A 1000 70.78 -14.28 -4.59
C TYR A 1000 72.30 -14.32 -4.52
N ASP A 1001 72.85 -14.41 -3.30
CA ASP A 1001 74.29 -14.49 -3.05
C ASP A 1001 74.71 -15.61 -2.09
N ASN A 1002 73.81 -16.57 -1.80
CA ASN A 1002 74.17 -17.79 -1.05
C ASN A 1002 75.28 -18.59 -1.77
N ALA A 1003 76.05 -19.35 -0.99
CA ALA A 1003 77.36 -19.87 -1.39
C ALA A 1003 77.28 -21.07 -2.35
N GLU A 1004 77.49 -20.84 -3.64
CA GLU A 1004 77.24 -21.83 -4.71
C GLU A 1004 78.39 -21.95 -5.72
N ALA A 1005 79.62 -22.07 -5.20
CA ALA A 1005 80.86 -22.04 -5.99
C ALA A 1005 81.05 -23.20 -6.98
N VAL A 1006 80.27 -24.28 -6.87
CA VAL A 1006 80.45 -25.50 -7.69
C VAL A 1006 79.44 -25.57 -8.81
N PHE A 1007 78.16 -25.28 -8.53
CA PHE A 1007 77.07 -25.40 -9.50
C PHE A 1007 76.65 -24.03 -10.03
N LYS A 1008 75.98 -23.18 -9.25
CA LYS A 1008 75.37 -21.94 -9.78
C LYS A 1008 76.37 -20.82 -10.10
N SER A 1009 77.53 -20.80 -9.45
CA SER A 1009 78.61 -19.81 -9.64
C SER A 1009 79.97 -20.46 -9.97
N ARG A 1010 79.96 -21.52 -10.79
CA ARG A 1010 81.15 -22.30 -11.16
C ARG A 1010 82.29 -21.44 -11.74
N ASP A 1011 83.48 -21.56 -11.16
CA ASP A 1011 84.66 -20.76 -11.50
C ASP A 1011 85.35 -21.26 -12.80
N VAL A 1012 85.94 -20.34 -13.56
CA VAL A 1012 86.80 -20.62 -14.74
C VAL A 1012 88.00 -21.52 -14.43
N ASP A 1013 88.45 -21.60 -13.19
CA ASP A 1013 89.59 -22.41 -12.75
C ASP A 1013 89.19 -23.85 -12.34
N GLN A 1014 87.89 -24.17 -12.29
CA GLN A 1014 87.41 -25.53 -12.00
C GLN A 1014 87.56 -26.46 -13.22
N THR A 1015 87.66 -27.77 -12.98
CA THR A 1015 87.77 -28.76 -14.08
C THR A 1015 86.37 -29.17 -14.54
N ASP A 1016 86.19 -29.13 -15.86
CA ASP A 1016 85.09 -28.42 -16.54
C ASP A 1016 84.92 -26.98 -16.01
N PRO A 1017 85.45 -25.97 -16.71
CA PRO A 1017 85.39 -24.58 -16.24
C PRO A 1017 83.98 -24.00 -16.39
N GLY A 1018 83.54 -23.26 -15.38
CA GLY A 1018 82.33 -22.43 -15.49
C GLY A 1018 82.61 -21.07 -16.14
N PRO A 1019 81.59 -20.24 -16.36
CA PRO A 1019 81.73 -18.94 -17.01
C PRO A 1019 82.23 -17.83 -16.07
N PHE A 1020 82.38 -18.08 -14.76
CA PHE A 1020 82.54 -17.04 -13.76
C PHE A 1020 83.97 -16.93 -13.23
N THR A 1021 84.44 -15.70 -12.96
CA THR A 1021 85.74 -15.44 -12.33
C THR A 1021 85.64 -15.17 -10.83
N ASP A 1022 84.42 -15.19 -10.28
CA ASP A 1022 84.13 -15.00 -8.87
C ASP A 1022 83.05 -16.00 -8.42
N PRO A 1023 83.38 -16.99 -7.57
CA PRO A 1023 82.42 -17.95 -7.08
C PRO A 1023 81.42 -17.36 -6.06
N ALA A 1024 81.65 -16.13 -5.57
CA ALA A 1024 80.78 -15.40 -4.65
C ALA A 1024 79.98 -14.28 -5.34
N ARG A 1025 79.87 -14.30 -6.68
CA ARG A 1025 79.06 -13.33 -7.44
C ARG A 1025 77.60 -13.31 -6.96
N ARG A 1026 76.94 -12.17 -7.12
CA ARG A 1026 75.47 -12.13 -7.08
C ARG A 1026 74.88 -12.78 -8.32
N ARG A 1027 73.87 -13.62 -8.10
CA ARG A 1027 73.08 -14.25 -9.16
C ARG A 1027 71.85 -13.40 -9.39
N ASN A 1028 71.82 -12.73 -10.53
CA ASN A 1028 70.77 -11.79 -10.89
C ASN A 1028 69.45 -12.53 -11.12
N ALA A 1029 68.47 -12.31 -10.24
CA ALA A 1029 67.15 -12.96 -10.29
C ALA A 1029 66.16 -12.28 -11.25
N THR A 1030 66.63 -11.30 -12.03
CA THR A 1030 65.89 -10.70 -13.15
C THR A 1030 66.33 -11.26 -14.51
N ARG A 1031 67.02 -12.41 -14.51
CA ARG A 1031 67.52 -13.05 -15.73
C ARG A 1031 67.37 -14.56 -15.69
N LEU A 1032 66.93 -15.12 -16.81
CA LEU A 1032 66.81 -16.56 -17.01
C LEU A 1032 68.16 -17.29 -16.80
N ALA A 1033 68.09 -18.58 -16.52
CA ALA A 1033 69.27 -19.43 -16.52
C ALA A 1033 69.73 -19.73 -17.96
N ALA A 1034 71.05 -19.69 -18.22
CA ALA A 1034 71.60 -19.98 -19.55
C ALA A 1034 73.00 -20.61 -19.50
N ARG A 1035 73.50 -21.04 -20.66
CA ARG A 1035 74.82 -21.69 -20.82
C ARG A 1035 75.51 -21.26 -22.13
N ASP A 1036 75.45 -19.99 -22.46
CA ASP A 1036 75.96 -19.52 -23.74
C ASP A 1036 77.49 -19.42 -23.77
N GLY A 1037 78.09 -19.93 -24.86
CA GLY A 1037 79.51 -19.71 -25.17
C GLY A 1037 80.52 -20.55 -24.40
N LEU A 1038 80.08 -21.53 -23.60
CA LEU A 1038 80.97 -22.45 -22.88
C LEU A 1038 81.43 -23.63 -23.76
N PRO A 1039 82.69 -24.09 -23.62
CA PRO A 1039 83.17 -25.26 -24.33
C PRO A 1039 82.43 -26.54 -23.87
N PRO A 1040 82.29 -27.56 -24.74
CA PRO A 1040 81.66 -28.84 -24.37
C PRO A 1040 82.36 -29.50 -23.18
N ALA A 1041 81.56 -29.99 -22.23
CA ALA A 1041 82.04 -30.48 -20.95
C ALA A 1041 82.55 -31.94 -20.98
N THR A 1042 83.45 -32.31 -20.07
CA THR A 1042 84.15 -33.60 -20.03
C THR A 1042 83.90 -34.42 -18.76
N PRO A 1043 83.66 -35.75 -18.88
CA PRO A 1043 83.70 -36.57 -20.08
C PRO A 1043 82.27 -36.97 -20.51
N GLY A 1044 81.80 -36.39 -21.61
CA GLY A 1044 80.62 -36.89 -22.33
C GLY A 1044 79.43 -35.93 -22.43
N GLY A 1045 79.60 -34.65 -22.06
CA GLY A 1045 78.58 -33.62 -22.27
C GLY A 1045 77.37 -33.69 -21.34
N ALA A 1046 77.37 -34.52 -20.30
CA ALA A 1046 76.24 -34.62 -19.36
C ALA A 1046 75.99 -33.31 -18.58
N SER A 1047 77.04 -32.57 -18.26
CA SER A 1047 76.98 -31.24 -17.64
C SER A 1047 76.61 -30.13 -18.64
N ASP A 1048 76.51 -30.41 -19.94
CA ASP A 1048 76.10 -29.41 -20.96
C ASP A 1048 74.62 -29.04 -20.84
N THR A 1049 73.82 -29.83 -20.12
CA THR A 1049 72.42 -29.50 -19.85
C THR A 1049 72.25 -28.54 -18.67
N PHE A 1050 73.29 -28.30 -17.87
CA PHE A 1050 73.20 -27.41 -16.70
C PHE A 1050 73.22 -25.94 -17.14
N LEU A 1051 72.14 -25.23 -16.81
CA LEU A 1051 71.97 -23.81 -17.04
C LEU A 1051 72.40 -23.04 -15.78
N TYR A 1052 73.24 -22.01 -15.96
CA TYR A 1052 73.67 -21.14 -14.87
C TYR A 1052 72.66 -20.02 -14.65
N PRO A 1053 72.14 -19.82 -13.43
CA PRO A 1053 71.17 -18.77 -13.14
C PRO A 1053 71.77 -17.37 -13.27
N GLY A 1054 70.92 -16.43 -13.68
CA GLY A 1054 71.21 -15.00 -13.69
C GLY A 1054 72.13 -14.52 -14.81
N ILE A 1055 72.22 -15.23 -15.93
CA ILE A 1055 73.07 -14.85 -17.08
C ILE A 1055 72.32 -14.81 -18.43
N GLY A 1056 71.12 -15.36 -18.51
CA GLY A 1056 70.31 -15.47 -19.72
C GLY A 1056 69.60 -14.18 -20.10
N GLU A 1057 68.49 -14.32 -20.83
CA GLU A 1057 67.61 -13.21 -21.20
C GLU A 1057 66.97 -12.55 -19.98
N SER A 1058 66.60 -11.28 -20.10
CA SER A 1058 65.99 -10.55 -18.98
C SER A 1058 64.53 -10.93 -18.83
N THR A 1059 64.10 -11.13 -17.59
CA THR A 1059 62.69 -11.34 -17.23
C THR A 1059 61.94 -10.01 -17.03
N MET A 1060 62.61 -8.87 -17.23
CA MET A 1060 62.01 -7.55 -17.26
C MET A 1060 61.85 -7.12 -18.73
N ARG A 1061 60.62 -7.21 -19.27
CA ARG A 1061 60.36 -7.04 -20.71
C ARG A 1061 59.39 -5.90 -21.02
N VAL A 1062 59.65 -5.17 -22.10
CA VAL A 1062 58.75 -4.15 -22.68
C VAL A 1062 58.48 -4.43 -24.16
N GLU A 1063 57.22 -4.40 -24.58
CA GLU A 1063 56.84 -4.52 -26.00
C GLU A 1063 57.07 -3.23 -26.82
N GLY A 1064 57.39 -3.42 -28.11
CA GLY A 1064 57.16 -2.42 -29.17
C GLY A 1064 55.74 -2.54 -29.78
N PRO A 1065 55.27 -1.54 -30.56
CA PRO A 1065 53.84 -1.29 -30.84
C PRO A 1065 53.05 -2.48 -31.42
N LEU A 1066 51.87 -2.76 -30.85
CA LEU A 1066 50.95 -3.83 -31.25
C LEU A 1066 50.51 -3.75 -32.73
N PRO A 1067 50.21 -4.89 -33.40
CA PRO A 1067 49.60 -4.90 -34.72
C PRO A 1067 48.13 -4.44 -34.65
N GLY A 1068 47.84 -3.19 -35.03
CA GLY A 1068 46.46 -2.69 -35.12
C GLY A 1068 46.26 -1.23 -34.70
N ILE A 1069 47.26 -0.60 -34.07
CA ILE A 1069 47.24 0.83 -33.73
C ILE A 1069 48.03 1.58 -34.81
N GLU A 1070 47.33 2.35 -35.66
CA GLU A 1070 47.96 3.21 -36.67
C GLU A 1070 48.43 4.53 -36.04
N ASP A 1071 49.71 4.82 -36.26
CA ASP A 1071 50.41 6.12 -36.19
C ASP A 1071 50.43 6.89 -34.86
N GLY A 1072 51.56 6.80 -34.15
CA GLY A 1072 51.90 7.71 -33.06
C GLY A 1072 53.19 7.38 -32.30
N VAL A 1073 54.33 7.26 -32.98
CA VAL A 1073 55.65 7.12 -32.31
C VAL A 1073 56.01 8.42 -31.60
N ASP A 1074 56.33 8.33 -30.30
CA ASP A 1074 57.57 8.91 -29.78
C ASP A 1074 58.27 7.91 -28.83
N ILE A 1075 58.82 6.85 -29.42
CA ILE A 1075 59.92 6.10 -28.80
C ILE A 1075 61.15 7.00 -28.87
N LEU A 1076 61.26 7.94 -27.92
CA LEU A 1076 62.52 8.55 -27.50
C LEU A 1076 62.45 8.91 -26.00
N ASP A 1077 62.01 8.01 -25.14
CA ASP A 1077 62.52 8.01 -23.76
C ASP A 1077 63.64 6.96 -23.62
N PRO A 1078 64.91 7.37 -23.42
CA PRO A 1078 66.02 6.47 -23.13
C PRO A 1078 65.88 5.68 -21.80
N GLY A 1079 64.83 5.89 -21.00
CA GLY A 1079 64.63 5.28 -19.68
C GLY A 1079 64.54 3.75 -19.63
N PHE A 1080 63.67 3.11 -20.42
CA PHE A 1080 63.50 1.64 -20.34
C PHE A 1080 64.70 0.85 -20.87
N GLY A 1081 65.57 1.44 -21.70
CA GLY A 1081 66.68 0.72 -22.35
C GLY A 1081 68.04 0.79 -21.63
N GLY A 1082 68.11 1.46 -20.48
CA GLY A 1082 69.35 1.68 -19.73
C GLY A 1082 69.55 0.65 -18.62
N GLY A 1083 70.61 -0.17 -18.68
CA GLY A 1083 70.97 -1.04 -17.55
C GLY A 1083 71.62 -0.29 -16.40
N VAL A 1084 71.36 -0.69 -15.15
CA VAL A 1084 72.25 -0.31 -14.04
C VAL A 1084 73.55 -1.10 -14.19
N ILE A 1085 74.64 -0.42 -14.53
CA ILE A 1085 75.98 -0.97 -14.31
C ILE A 1085 76.40 -0.55 -12.91
N LEU A 1086 75.95 -1.30 -11.90
CA LEU A 1086 76.54 -1.21 -10.56
C LEU A 1086 78.03 -1.53 -10.70
N GLY A 1087 78.87 -0.79 -9.96
CA GLY A 1087 80.33 -0.89 -10.06
C GLY A 1087 80.78 -2.36 -10.15
N VAL A 1088 81.25 -2.75 -11.34
CA VAL A 1088 81.38 -4.15 -11.78
C VAL A 1088 82.06 -5.00 -10.70
N LEU A 1089 81.27 -5.75 -9.92
CA LEU A 1089 81.78 -6.87 -9.18
C LEU A 1089 82.13 -7.96 -10.21
N PRO A 1090 83.31 -8.59 -10.13
CA PRO A 1090 83.74 -9.56 -11.14
C PRO A 1090 82.71 -10.69 -11.30
N GLY A 1091 82.31 -10.98 -12.54
CA GLY A 1091 81.41 -12.11 -12.85
C GLY A 1091 79.90 -11.85 -12.77
N GLU A 1092 79.47 -10.62 -12.45
CA GLU A 1092 78.04 -10.25 -12.43
C GLU A 1092 77.51 -9.78 -13.79
N PHE A 1093 76.23 -10.04 -14.05
CA PHE A 1093 75.50 -9.61 -15.24
C PHE A 1093 74.57 -8.43 -14.90
N PRO A 1094 74.42 -7.45 -15.81
CA PRO A 1094 73.66 -6.23 -15.52
C PRO A 1094 72.17 -6.50 -15.38
N PHE A 1095 71.52 -5.69 -14.54
CA PHE A 1095 70.07 -5.55 -14.43
C PHE A 1095 69.61 -4.67 -15.60
N VAL A 1096 69.12 -5.31 -16.65
CA VAL A 1096 68.73 -4.67 -17.91
C VAL A 1096 67.33 -5.10 -18.27
N TRP A 1097 66.56 -4.20 -18.87
CA TRP A 1097 65.31 -4.53 -19.53
C TRP A 1097 65.54 -5.02 -20.96
N GLN A 1098 64.66 -5.91 -21.41
CA GLN A 1098 64.68 -6.44 -22.77
C GLN A 1098 63.52 -5.86 -23.58
N VAL A 1099 63.86 -5.27 -24.73
CA VAL A 1099 62.86 -4.81 -25.71
C VAL A 1099 62.44 -6.00 -26.58
N VAL A 1100 61.15 -6.31 -26.56
CA VAL A 1100 60.57 -7.42 -27.31
C VAL A 1100 60.00 -6.90 -28.64
N PRO A 1101 60.23 -7.59 -29.78
CA PRO A 1101 59.59 -7.23 -31.05
C PRO A 1101 58.05 -7.28 -30.96
N PRO A 1102 57.32 -6.45 -31.71
CA PRO A 1102 55.87 -6.49 -31.75
C PRO A 1102 55.29 -7.86 -32.08
N GLY A 1103 54.35 -8.35 -31.25
CA GLY A 1103 53.53 -9.53 -31.53
C GLY A 1103 54.04 -10.84 -30.92
N THR A 1104 54.70 -10.79 -29.76
CA THR A 1104 55.29 -11.98 -29.12
C THR A 1104 54.64 -12.37 -27.78
N ILE A 1105 53.75 -11.55 -27.21
CA ILE A 1105 53.11 -11.81 -25.91
C ILE A 1105 51.61 -12.06 -26.11
N PHE A 1106 51.18 -13.33 -26.20
CA PHE A 1106 49.79 -13.78 -26.03
C PHE A 1106 49.77 -15.29 -25.71
N PRO A 1107 48.96 -15.71 -24.73
CA PRO A 1107 48.05 -16.84 -24.89
C PRO A 1107 46.66 -16.42 -25.37
#